data_AF-A0A1X7CCR1-F1
#
_entry.id   AF-A0A1X7CCR1-F1
#
_cell.length_a   1.000
_cell.length_b   1.000
_cell.length_c   1.000
_cell.angle_alpha   90.00
_cell.angle_beta   90.00
_cell.angle_gamma   90.00
#
_symmetry.space_group_name_H-M   'P 1'
#
loop_
_entity.id
_entity.type
_entity.pdbx_description
1 polymer ?
#
loop_
_entity_poly.entity_id
_entity_poly.type
_entity_poly.pdbx_seq_one_letter_code
_entity_poly.pdbx_strand_id
1 'polypeptide(L)'
;MGTFISVAGYTIGNLDGVTSVVDAANTYTANPSVGNRIAYEASLANEAAALTAMIPGEGMAFASYALAANIQNLAENHDSMTSDQIMSTEAAIAGDMVTIVGQGAVFLGLSEMSLNPIVGGSVITIGQVAEAVGTVLATVGASFDSDTITNIVTQQLTDSGLTQNSDGSYNPSSFSSSYFICDSSNASTMFSIAGSNNTSILQSSSELPSVTVTPSGVATVIVPSEGSEIVVTGSLNVEVVGSNNNISSQGAIITGSPVPSAAPGSINVSVIGDDNQVIGGSGSVVTSSGRGNAFDLTGSSVNVTSGDANIIGNENVIADTPGASSTLLGISGTGDLVYASSTNVNVSSGSSVTVTGSSDSISTTDARVTVVGANNDVSASSSTVTFVSGSTEELVTGSNNTINAGNSVTAQIDGNNESIIAQSGADITAAGLNDAVAGSYATINFVSGSSGELVLGSNDVINAGNSVTAQIDGNNESIIEQSGADITAAGFDDQVSGSYATINFVSGSGDELVTGSNDVINAGNSVTAQIDGNNENIIEQSAADITAAGFNDDVTANYATISFVSGSTGELIVGSYDLINASNSVTAQVDGNSEFISELSGADVTAAGAFDTVLASSATINFLSGSTNELIEGSNDIIGLGNSVTGEVVGNTDRIDGGTSDVIEVDGQYDSFYGSYDIIDYLGNATGDVITGAGDSLDFGSTGEDYGDDDYWDDDYGFYGLAGSDSVVQSAVNANIGVVAQYELNQGDYAEAVAAQLGLLQARQAAAGAAGGVGTAVAEGGTWGSNVITWSAEGGTQEYDVQIAQAFSTWAAASGLTFKEVGADDTADIRLSFADLDTADSAVAGYTTFQAKSGEIENASIELEDPSQDPLVAGADGQLTYTGTEATLDQMLLHEIGHALGLADNSDSNSIMYYELNAANRTLDATDTAGIQALYSEAPAAGGSAAVPSGSDTIVPVQLSNMLAALASFDPASSTASNTTIGGISQDETLLAASGY
;
A
#
# COMPACT_ATOMS: atom_id res chain seq x y z
N MET A 1 38.98 89.22 -32.58
CA MET A 1 37.83 89.06 -33.52
C MET A 1 38.33 88.15 -34.61
N GLY A 2 37.66 87.01 -34.84
CA GLY A 2 38.25 85.93 -35.62
C GLY A 2 38.51 86.29 -37.08
N THR A 3 39.73 86.03 -37.53
CA THR A 3 40.10 85.91 -38.94
C THR A 3 39.54 84.57 -39.42
N PHE A 4 38.38 84.59 -40.08
CA PHE A 4 37.72 83.36 -40.53
C PHE A 4 38.56 82.66 -41.61
N ILE A 5 38.95 81.41 -41.34
CA ILE A 5 39.64 80.56 -42.32
C ILE A 5 38.62 80.10 -43.38
N SER A 6 39.00 80.17 -44.66
CA SER A 6 38.17 79.89 -45.83
C SER A 6 38.84 78.85 -46.75
N VAL A 7 38.57 77.57 -46.52
CA VAL A 7 39.07 76.50 -47.42
C VAL A 7 38.15 76.40 -48.65
N ALA A 8 38.74 76.47 -49.85
CA ALA A 8 38.03 76.35 -51.13
C ALA A 8 36.78 77.24 -51.32
N GLY A 9 36.68 78.36 -50.59
CA GLY A 9 35.59 79.35 -50.69
C GLY A 9 34.49 79.21 -49.65
N TYR A 10 34.60 78.23 -48.75
CA TYR A 10 33.70 78.05 -47.62
C TYR A 10 34.20 78.85 -46.42
N THR A 11 33.56 79.99 -46.14
CA THR A 11 33.90 80.85 -45.00
C THR A 11 32.97 80.59 -43.82
N ILE A 12 33.54 80.47 -42.62
CA ILE A 12 32.81 80.34 -41.35
C ILE A 12 31.76 81.46 -41.24
N GLY A 13 30.52 81.07 -40.95
CA GLY A 13 29.38 81.97 -40.81
C GLY A 13 28.57 82.25 -42.08
N ASN A 14 28.97 81.74 -43.25
CA ASN A 14 28.14 81.85 -44.46
C ASN A 14 28.33 80.71 -45.49
N LEU A 15 28.36 79.45 -45.02
CA LEU A 15 28.13 78.29 -45.90
C LEU A 15 26.69 78.34 -46.44
N ASP A 16 26.50 78.77 -47.69
CA ASP A 16 25.25 78.78 -48.45
C ASP A 16 23.98 79.27 -47.71
N GLY A 17 24.13 80.09 -46.66
CA GLY A 17 23.04 80.62 -45.86
C GLY A 17 22.28 79.60 -44.99
N VAL A 18 22.82 78.40 -44.75
CA VAL A 18 22.18 77.38 -43.88
C VAL A 18 22.48 77.59 -42.39
N THR A 19 21.47 77.32 -41.55
CA THR A 19 21.42 77.77 -40.14
C THR A 19 21.72 76.69 -39.09
N SER A 20 22.04 75.46 -39.49
CA SER A 20 22.37 74.39 -38.52
C SER A 20 23.35 73.34 -39.07
N VAL A 21 23.99 72.60 -38.15
CA VAL A 21 24.87 71.46 -38.46
C VAL A 21 24.13 70.34 -39.19
N VAL A 22 22.83 70.16 -38.90
CA VAL A 22 21.96 69.16 -39.57
C VAL A 22 21.65 69.59 -41.01
N ASP A 23 21.42 70.88 -41.25
CA ASP A 23 21.18 71.41 -42.60
C ASP A 23 22.46 71.37 -43.47
N ALA A 24 23.63 71.52 -42.85
CA ALA A 24 24.92 71.32 -43.50
C ALA A 24 25.13 69.84 -43.90
N ALA A 25 24.80 68.89 -43.03
CA ALA A 25 24.83 67.44 -43.35
C ALA A 25 23.83 67.04 -44.45
N ASN A 26 22.65 67.66 -44.49
CA ASN A 26 21.68 67.46 -45.56
C ASN A 26 22.20 68.03 -46.91
N THR A 27 22.89 69.17 -46.88
CA THR A 27 23.54 69.77 -48.06
C THR A 27 24.74 68.94 -48.54
N TYR A 28 25.51 68.36 -47.63
CA TYR A 28 26.61 67.42 -47.93
C TYR A 28 26.15 66.20 -48.73
N THR A 29 24.94 65.70 -48.45
CA THR A 29 24.37 64.51 -49.12
C THR A 29 23.95 64.78 -50.58
N ALA A 30 23.85 66.06 -50.99
CA ALA A 30 23.31 66.46 -52.29
C ALA A 30 24.34 66.85 -53.36
N ASN A 31 25.65 66.91 -53.04
CA ASN A 31 26.70 67.37 -53.96
C ASN A 31 27.58 66.20 -54.49
N PRO A 32 27.76 66.00 -55.81
CA PRO A 32 28.24 64.72 -56.35
C PRO A 32 29.74 64.61 -56.70
N SER A 33 30.59 65.58 -56.37
CA SER A 33 32.04 65.52 -56.66
C SER A 33 32.88 65.15 -55.42
N VAL A 34 33.90 64.29 -55.63
CA VAL A 34 34.85 63.88 -54.58
C VAL A 34 35.60 65.09 -54.01
N GLY A 35 36.04 66.00 -54.87
CA GLY A 35 36.71 67.24 -54.49
C GLY A 35 35.93 68.10 -53.49
N ASN A 36 34.63 68.35 -53.73
CA ASN A 36 33.81 69.17 -52.85
C ASN A 36 33.64 68.55 -51.45
N ARG A 37 33.57 67.20 -51.37
CA ARG A 37 33.53 66.49 -50.08
C ARG A 37 34.82 66.65 -49.30
N ILE A 38 35.98 66.50 -49.95
CA ILE A 38 37.29 66.64 -49.31
C ILE A 38 37.52 68.08 -48.82
N ALA A 39 37.09 69.09 -49.59
CA ALA A 39 37.15 70.50 -49.17
C ALA A 39 36.28 70.79 -47.93
N TYR A 40 35.08 70.19 -47.86
CA TYR A 40 34.20 70.31 -46.70
C TYR A 40 34.75 69.58 -45.47
N GLU A 41 35.28 68.37 -45.65
CA GLU A 41 35.90 67.57 -44.58
C GLU A 41 37.13 68.30 -43.98
N ALA A 42 37.95 68.95 -44.81
CA ALA A 42 39.03 69.83 -44.36
C ALA A 42 38.51 71.05 -43.56
N SER A 43 37.48 71.74 -44.06
CA SER A 43 36.90 72.90 -43.36
C SER A 43 36.31 72.54 -41.99
N LEU A 44 35.71 71.37 -41.84
CA LEU A 44 35.16 70.90 -40.56
C LEU A 44 36.27 70.50 -39.58
N ALA A 45 37.32 69.84 -40.07
CA ALA A 45 38.47 69.46 -39.25
C ALA A 45 39.19 70.68 -38.66
N ASN A 46 39.37 71.74 -39.47
CA ASN A 46 39.95 73.01 -39.03
C ASN A 46 39.17 73.67 -37.88
N GLU A 47 37.84 73.66 -37.94
CA GLU A 47 36.99 74.22 -36.87
C GLU A 47 37.14 73.42 -35.58
N ALA A 48 37.18 72.09 -35.67
CA ALA A 48 37.40 71.21 -34.51
C ALA A 48 38.80 71.41 -33.89
N ALA A 49 39.84 71.56 -34.71
CA ALA A 49 41.19 71.88 -34.26
C ALA A 49 41.24 73.25 -33.57
N ALA A 50 40.64 74.29 -34.16
CA ALA A 50 40.59 75.63 -33.58
C ALA A 50 39.86 75.68 -32.22
N LEU A 51 38.74 74.96 -32.09
CA LEU A 51 37.96 74.87 -30.84
C LEU A 51 38.70 74.11 -29.72
N THR A 52 39.56 73.14 -30.07
CA THR A 52 40.25 72.27 -29.11
C THR A 52 41.72 72.62 -28.89
N ALA A 53 42.27 73.59 -29.63
CA ALA A 53 43.70 73.93 -29.63
C ALA A 53 44.34 74.19 -28.26
N MET A 54 43.56 74.66 -27.27
CA MET A 54 44.02 74.90 -25.90
C MET A 54 43.84 73.72 -24.94
N ILE A 55 43.21 72.62 -25.37
CA ILE A 55 43.04 71.40 -24.58
C ILE A 55 44.25 70.47 -24.81
N PRO A 56 45.06 70.15 -23.78
CA PRO A 56 46.24 69.31 -23.95
C PRO A 56 45.90 67.90 -24.44
N GLY A 57 46.63 67.41 -25.45
CA GLY A 57 46.43 66.10 -26.07
C GLY A 57 45.30 66.10 -27.11
N GLU A 58 44.11 66.57 -26.74
CA GLU A 58 42.96 66.65 -27.66
C GLU A 58 43.23 67.62 -28.82
N GLY A 59 43.70 68.84 -28.53
CA GLY A 59 44.02 69.84 -29.56
C GLY A 59 45.11 69.37 -30.53
N MET A 60 46.11 68.61 -30.04
CA MET A 60 47.12 67.98 -30.90
C MET A 60 46.51 66.94 -31.85
N ALA A 61 45.58 66.12 -31.36
CA ALA A 61 44.92 65.08 -32.17
C ALA A 61 44.02 65.70 -33.26
N PHE A 62 43.18 66.68 -32.90
CA PHE A 62 42.33 67.37 -33.87
C PHE A 62 43.14 68.20 -34.88
N ALA A 63 44.19 68.90 -34.45
CA ALA A 63 45.11 69.59 -35.37
C ALA A 63 45.85 68.61 -36.31
N SER A 64 46.23 67.42 -35.84
CA SER A 64 46.84 66.39 -36.70
C SER A 64 45.86 65.86 -37.77
N TYR A 65 44.58 65.76 -37.42
CA TYR A 65 43.52 65.39 -38.35
C TYR A 65 43.22 66.51 -39.36
N ALA A 66 43.13 67.76 -38.90
CA ALA A 66 42.97 68.94 -39.75
C ALA A 66 44.12 69.11 -40.76
N LEU A 67 45.36 68.95 -40.30
CA LEU A 67 46.56 68.96 -41.13
C LEU A 67 46.45 67.93 -42.26
N ALA A 68 46.08 66.68 -41.95
CA ALA A 68 45.91 65.62 -42.95
C ALA A 68 44.79 65.93 -43.95
N ALA A 69 43.64 66.45 -43.48
CA ALA A 69 42.52 66.80 -44.34
C ALA A 69 42.83 68.00 -45.26
N ASN A 70 43.54 69.03 -44.77
CA ASN A 70 44.01 70.14 -45.58
C ASN A 70 45.00 69.71 -46.66
N ILE A 71 45.94 68.83 -46.32
CA ILE A 71 46.92 68.25 -47.27
C ILE A 71 46.20 67.43 -48.35
N GLN A 72 45.19 66.63 -47.97
CA GLN A 72 44.37 65.88 -48.93
C GLN A 72 43.53 66.81 -49.82
N ASN A 73 43.00 67.91 -49.27
CA ASN A 73 42.29 68.93 -50.04
C ASN A 73 43.20 69.62 -51.07
N LEU A 74 44.44 69.96 -50.70
CA LEU A 74 45.43 70.45 -51.66
C LEU A 74 45.74 69.39 -52.74
N ALA A 75 45.98 68.13 -52.35
CA ALA A 75 46.31 67.07 -53.30
C ALA A 75 45.21 66.79 -54.35
N GLU A 76 43.93 66.90 -53.97
CA GLU A 76 42.80 66.69 -54.90
C GLU A 76 42.37 67.98 -55.64
N ASN A 77 42.30 69.12 -54.94
CA ASN A 77 41.59 70.32 -55.42
C ASN A 77 42.49 71.49 -55.82
N HIS A 78 43.81 71.45 -55.59
CA HIS A 78 44.74 72.59 -55.82
C HIS A 78 44.52 73.31 -57.16
N ASP A 79 44.45 72.56 -58.27
CA ASP A 79 44.31 73.12 -59.63
C ASP A 79 42.95 73.81 -59.90
N SER A 80 41.97 73.60 -59.00
CA SER A 80 40.63 74.21 -59.04
C SER A 80 40.46 75.37 -58.05
N MET A 81 41.40 75.57 -57.14
CA MET A 81 41.32 76.59 -56.09
C MET A 81 41.85 77.94 -56.57
N THR A 82 41.28 79.03 -56.05
CA THR A 82 41.81 80.38 -56.29
C THR A 82 43.02 80.67 -55.38
N SER A 83 43.83 81.66 -55.73
CA SER A 83 44.99 82.08 -54.92
C SER A 83 44.62 82.39 -53.46
N ASP A 84 43.44 82.98 -53.21
CA ASP A 84 42.97 83.29 -51.85
C ASP A 84 42.57 82.03 -51.07
N GLN A 85 42.00 81.03 -51.76
CA GLN A 85 41.63 79.74 -51.17
C GLN A 85 42.85 78.89 -50.86
N ILE A 86 43.89 78.96 -51.71
CA ILE A 86 45.19 78.31 -51.50
C ILE A 86 45.87 78.95 -50.28
N MET A 87 46.03 80.28 -50.25
CA MET A 87 46.59 81.01 -49.10
C MET A 87 45.85 80.74 -47.77
N SER A 88 44.52 80.60 -47.81
CA SER A 88 43.77 80.27 -46.60
C SER A 88 43.90 78.81 -46.16
N THR A 89 44.23 77.88 -47.07
CA THR A 89 44.50 76.48 -46.72
C THR A 89 45.93 76.33 -46.19
N GLU A 90 46.89 77.08 -46.72
CA GLU A 90 48.22 77.27 -46.13
C GLU A 90 48.12 77.82 -44.68
N ALA A 91 47.23 78.79 -44.46
CA ALA A 91 47.00 79.39 -43.14
C ALA A 91 46.42 78.41 -42.11
N ALA A 92 45.61 77.45 -42.55
CA ALA A 92 45.12 76.36 -41.71
C ALA A 92 46.25 75.38 -41.35
N ILE A 93 46.97 74.87 -42.35
CA ILE A 93 48.13 73.96 -42.17
C ILE A 93 49.18 74.53 -41.22
N ALA A 94 49.50 75.82 -41.35
CA ALA A 94 50.43 76.50 -40.46
C ALA A 94 49.90 76.61 -39.01
N GLY A 95 48.60 76.87 -38.83
CA GLY A 95 47.94 76.89 -37.53
C GLY A 95 47.94 75.51 -36.86
N ASP A 96 47.57 74.47 -37.60
CA ASP A 96 47.58 73.07 -37.14
C ASP A 96 48.98 72.65 -36.68
N MET A 97 50.01 72.92 -37.49
CA MET A 97 51.39 72.61 -37.13
C MET A 97 51.89 73.41 -35.92
N VAL A 98 51.45 74.66 -35.74
CA VAL A 98 51.72 75.45 -34.54
C VAL A 98 51.08 74.81 -33.31
N THR A 99 49.84 74.32 -33.39
CA THR A 99 49.17 73.61 -32.28
C THR A 99 49.88 72.29 -31.94
N ILE A 100 50.27 71.50 -32.94
CA ILE A 100 50.97 70.22 -32.77
C ILE A 100 52.34 70.41 -32.08
N VAL A 101 53.16 71.37 -32.55
CA VAL A 101 54.47 71.68 -31.94
C VAL A 101 54.28 72.34 -30.56
N GLY A 102 53.30 73.24 -30.41
CA GLY A 102 53.02 73.95 -29.16
C GLY A 102 52.61 73.02 -28.01
N GLN A 103 51.92 71.91 -28.32
CA GLN A 103 51.60 70.86 -27.34
C GLN A 103 52.71 69.80 -27.16
N GLY A 104 53.87 69.96 -27.80
CA GLY A 104 55.10 69.21 -27.49
C GLY A 104 55.47 68.06 -28.42
N ALA A 105 54.85 67.92 -29.60
CA ALA A 105 55.23 66.88 -30.56
C ALA A 105 56.57 67.16 -31.25
N VAL A 106 57.34 66.09 -31.54
CA VAL A 106 58.65 66.17 -32.22
C VAL A 106 58.60 65.52 -33.60
N PHE A 107 58.91 66.31 -34.63
CA PHE A 107 59.12 65.83 -36.00
C PHE A 107 60.60 65.48 -36.21
N LEU A 108 60.93 64.21 -36.47
CA LEU A 108 62.27 63.81 -36.91
C LEU A 108 62.22 63.30 -38.36
N GLY A 109 63.24 63.62 -39.15
CA GLY A 109 63.33 63.24 -40.57
C GLY A 109 63.72 64.40 -41.50
N LEU A 110 63.61 65.64 -41.03
CA LEU A 110 64.17 66.82 -41.68
C LEU A 110 65.65 66.94 -41.30
N SER A 111 66.54 66.97 -42.29
CA SER A 111 67.98 67.01 -42.05
C SER A 111 68.38 68.29 -41.31
N GLU A 112 68.95 68.11 -40.11
CA GLU A 112 69.46 69.16 -39.19
C GLU A 112 68.44 69.93 -38.30
N MET A 113 67.19 69.48 -38.17
CA MET A 113 66.29 69.99 -37.11
C MET A 113 66.25 69.10 -35.86
N SER A 114 67.01 69.49 -34.84
CA SER A 114 66.93 68.94 -33.47
C SER A 114 66.00 69.79 -32.59
N LEU A 115 64.69 69.68 -32.79
CA LEU A 115 63.70 70.18 -31.83
C LEU A 115 63.63 69.23 -30.64
N ASN A 116 64.26 69.61 -29.52
CA ASN A 116 64.33 68.79 -28.30
C ASN A 116 63.77 69.56 -27.08
N PRO A 117 62.54 69.26 -26.63
CA PRO A 117 62.00 69.76 -25.38
C PRO A 117 61.78 68.63 -24.34
N ILE A 118 62.85 68.14 -23.69
CA ILE A 118 62.70 67.43 -22.40
C ILE A 118 62.79 68.45 -21.26
N VAL A 119 61.66 68.69 -20.58
CA VAL A 119 61.54 69.28 -19.23
C VAL A 119 62.27 70.62 -19.03
N GLY A 120 61.56 71.73 -19.29
CA GLY A 120 61.88 73.06 -18.73
C GLY A 120 62.24 74.14 -19.74
N GLY A 121 61.25 74.66 -20.48
CA GLY A 121 61.34 75.98 -21.12
C GLY A 121 62.29 76.07 -22.32
N SER A 122 62.30 75.07 -23.20
CA SER A 122 62.94 75.21 -24.51
C SER A 122 62.07 76.00 -25.49
N VAL A 123 62.74 76.69 -26.39
CA VAL A 123 62.22 77.86 -27.12
C VAL A 123 62.04 77.52 -28.60
N ILE A 124 60.90 77.92 -29.20
CA ILE A 124 60.60 77.67 -30.62
C ILE A 124 60.96 78.90 -31.47
N THR A 125 61.55 78.69 -32.65
CA THR A 125 61.82 79.76 -33.63
C THR A 125 60.93 79.64 -34.87
N ILE A 126 60.53 80.78 -35.45
CA ILE A 126 59.60 80.81 -36.60
C ILE A 126 60.20 80.09 -37.83
N GLY A 127 61.51 80.23 -38.06
CA GLY A 127 62.20 79.61 -39.20
C GLY A 127 62.10 78.08 -39.21
N GLN A 128 62.18 77.43 -38.05
CA GLN A 128 62.07 75.96 -37.93
C GLN A 128 60.65 75.48 -38.26
N VAL A 129 59.62 76.19 -37.80
CA VAL A 129 58.22 75.87 -38.13
C VAL A 129 57.94 76.13 -39.61
N ALA A 130 58.45 77.23 -40.18
CA ALA A 130 58.28 77.55 -41.59
C ALA A 130 58.96 76.54 -42.53
N GLU A 131 60.14 76.04 -42.17
CA GLU A 131 60.86 74.99 -42.94
C GLU A 131 60.15 73.63 -42.88
N ALA A 132 59.57 73.28 -41.72
CA ALA A 132 58.74 72.09 -41.58
C ALA A 132 57.45 72.18 -42.42
N VAL A 133 56.73 73.30 -42.36
CA VAL A 133 55.53 73.57 -43.18
C VAL A 133 55.89 73.52 -44.68
N GLY A 134 56.97 74.18 -45.10
CA GLY A 134 57.42 74.17 -46.49
C GLY A 134 57.76 72.77 -47.02
N THR A 135 58.31 71.89 -46.17
CA THR A 135 58.63 70.50 -46.56
C THR A 135 57.38 69.62 -46.69
N VAL A 136 56.42 69.76 -45.77
CA VAL A 136 55.12 69.06 -45.84
C VAL A 136 54.37 69.45 -47.12
N LEU A 137 54.31 70.75 -47.41
CA LEU A 137 53.65 71.28 -48.61
C LEU A 137 54.34 70.83 -49.92
N ALA A 138 55.67 70.81 -49.95
CA ALA A 138 56.43 70.29 -51.10
C ALA A 138 56.16 68.80 -51.38
N THR A 139 55.79 68.01 -50.35
CA THR A 139 55.51 66.57 -50.48
C THR A 139 54.23 66.29 -51.28
N VAL A 140 53.28 67.22 -51.30
CA VAL A 140 52.08 67.17 -52.17
C VAL A 140 52.21 67.99 -53.45
N GLY A 141 53.44 68.36 -53.83
CA GLY A 141 53.73 69.05 -55.10
C GLY A 141 53.40 70.54 -55.12
N ALA A 142 53.01 71.12 -53.99
CA ALA A 142 52.64 72.53 -53.88
C ALA A 142 53.86 73.38 -53.45
N SER A 143 54.18 74.42 -54.22
CA SER A 143 55.38 75.26 -54.01
C SER A 143 55.02 76.65 -53.52
N PHE A 144 55.55 77.03 -52.35
CA PHE A 144 55.21 78.28 -51.67
C PHE A 144 56.44 79.11 -51.32
N ASP A 145 56.24 80.41 -51.14
CA ASP A 145 57.28 81.35 -50.73
C ASP A 145 57.51 81.31 -49.21
N SER A 146 58.78 81.26 -48.78
CA SER A 146 59.11 81.11 -47.35
C SER A 146 58.67 82.30 -46.52
N ASP A 147 58.63 83.49 -47.13
CA ASP A 147 58.21 84.73 -46.45
C ASP A 147 56.71 84.70 -46.15
N THR A 148 55.88 84.13 -47.04
CA THR A 148 54.43 83.94 -46.81
C THR A 148 54.17 83.00 -45.63
N ILE A 149 54.82 81.82 -45.63
CA ILE A 149 54.70 80.84 -44.53
C ILE A 149 55.15 81.48 -43.19
N THR A 150 56.28 82.19 -43.20
CA THR A 150 56.83 82.87 -42.01
C THR A 150 55.84 83.89 -41.43
N ASN A 151 55.22 84.71 -42.28
CA ASN A 151 54.23 85.71 -41.85
C ASN A 151 52.97 85.06 -41.25
N ILE A 152 52.47 83.99 -41.87
CA ILE A 152 51.30 83.23 -41.40
C ILE A 152 51.57 82.61 -40.02
N VAL A 153 52.70 81.91 -39.86
CA VAL A 153 53.10 81.30 -38.58
C VAL A 153 53.25 82.36 -37.48
N THR A 154 53.83 83.52 -37.80
CA THR A 154 53.97 84.66 -36.88
C THR A 154 52.60 85.16 -36.39
N GLN A 155 51.63 85.27 -37.29
CA GLN A 155 50.28 85.74 -36.97
C GLN A 155 49.53 84.73 -36.09
N GLN A 156 49.55 83.44 -36.44
CA GLN A 156 48.87 82.38 -35.66
C GLN A 156 49.43 82.22 -34.24
N LEU A 157 50.75 82.32 -34.06
CA LEU A 157 51.39 82.33 -32.73
C LEU A 157 50.95 83.54 -31.89
N THR A 158 50.78 84.69 -32.53
CA THR A 158 50.32 85.93 -31.88
C THR A 158 48.84 85.85 -31.49
N ASP A 159 47.98 85.34 -32.38
CA ASP A 159 46.55 85.15 -32.13
C ASP A 159 46.27 84.06 -31.07
N SER A 160 47.17 83.08 -30.94
CA SER A 160 47.20 82.09 -29.85
C SER A 160 47.64 82.67 -28.49
N GLY A 161 47.95 83.96 -28.42
CA GLY A 161 48.31 84.66 -27.18
C GLY A 161 49.78 84.55 -26.76
N LEU A 162 50.65 83.99 -27.60
CA LEU A 162 52.09 83.92 -27.33
C LEU A 162 52.80 85.19 -27.81
N THR A 163 53.60 85.79 -26.94
CA THR A 163 54.42 86.97 -27.28
C THR A 163 55.83 86.58 -27.71
N GLN A 164 56.32 87.19 -28.78
CA GLN A 164 57.66 86.96 -29.30
C GLN A 164 58.73 87.62 -28.40
N ASN A 165 59.73 86.83 -28.04
CA ASN A 165 60.95 87.28 -27.36
C ASN A 165 61.81 88.16 -28.30
N SER A 166 62.68 88.98 -27.73
CA SER A 166 63.55 89.91 -28.49
C SER A 166 64.63 89.26 -29.36
N ASP A 167 64.77 87.94 -29.33
CA ASP A 167 65.63 87.13 -30.21
C ASP A 167 64.83 86.42 -31.33
N GLY A 168 63.54 86.72 -31.49
CA GLY A 168 62.68 86.20 -32.56
C GLY A 168 61.91 84.94 -32.20
N SER A 169 61.89 84.56 -30.92
CA SER A 169 61.48 83.22 -30.45
C SER A 169 60.26 83.24 -29.52
N TYR A 170 59.69 82.08 -29.16
CA TYR A 170 58.49 82.00 -28.30
C TYR A 170 58.65 81.02 -27.12
N ASN A 171 58.05 81.37 -25.97
CA ASN A 171 58.08 80.59 -24.72
C ASN A 171 56.74 79.86 -24.48
N PRO A 172 56.69 78.52 -24.42
CA PRO A 172 55.47 77.76 -24.12
C PRO A 172 55.25 77.65 -22.59
N SER A 173 54.51 78.59 -22.00
CA SER A 173 54.34 78.69 -20.54
C SER A 173 53.16 77.89 -19.95
N SER A 174 52.44 77.09 -20.74
CA SER A 174 51.17 76.45 -20.30
C SER A 174 50.88 75.03 -20.79
N PHE A 175 51.83 74.31 -21.41
CA PHE A 175 51.60 72.95 -21.93
C PHE A 175 52.41 71.89 -21.17
N SER A 176 51.73 70.85 -20.68
CA SER A 176 52.32 69.72 -19.95
C SER A 176 52.89 68.68 -20.92
N SER A 177 54.12 68.24 -20.69
CA SER A 177 54.84 67.34 -21.60
C SER A 177 54.33 65.90 -21.60
N SER A 178 53.96 65.40 -22.79
CA SER A 178 53.83 63.98 -23.11
C SER A 178 54.74 63.64 -24.29
N TYR A 179 55.46 62.53 -24.24
CA TYR A 179 56.56 62.24 -25.18
C TYR A 179 56.08 61.45 -26.41
N PHE A 180 56.28 62.01 -27.62
CA PHE A 180 56.09 61.29 -28.88
C PHE A 180 57.33 61.44 -29.78
N ILE A 181 57.79 60.32 -30.36
CA ILE A 181 58.94 60.26 -31.27
C ILE A 181 58.47 59.70 -32.63
N CYS A 182 58.50 60.54 -33.66
CA CYS A 182 58.37 60.13 -35.05
C CYS A 182 59.75 59.73 -35.59
N ASP A 183 59.86 58.66 -36.39
CA ASP A 183 61.06 58.32 -37.15
C ASP A 183 60.73 57.61 -38.49
N SER A 184 61.76 57.28 -39.27
CA SER A 184 61.60 56.64 -40.59
C SER A 184 60.95 55.24 -40.57
N SER A 185 60.79 54.62 -39.40
CA SER A 185 60.14 53.31 -39.23
C SER A 185 58.63 53.40 -38.98
N ASN A 186 58.12 54.57 -38.55
CA ASN A 186 56.70 54.79 -38.27
C ASN A 186 56.04 55.89 -39.14
N ALA A 187 56.80 56.51 -40.05
CA ALA A 187 56.32 57.52 -41.00
C ALA A 187 55.10 57.09 -41.86
N SER A 188 54.96 55.80 -42.20
CA SER A 188 53.81 55.29 -42.96
C SER A 188 52.57 54.98 -42.11
N THR A 189 52.70 54.96 -40.78
CA THR A 189 51.60 54.68 -39.83
C THR A 189 51.08 55.92 -39.10
N MET A 190 51.74 57.08 -39.20
CA MET A 190 51.21 58.33 -38.65
C MET A 190 49.90 58.78 -39.31
N PHE A 191 49.64 58.39 -40.56
CA PHE A 191 48.43 58.76 -41.29
C PHE A 191 47.21 57.86 -41.01
N SER A 192 47.32 56.85 -40.13
CA SER A 192 46.19 55.99 -39.73
C SER A 192 45.53 56.38 -38.40
N ILE A 193 45.85 57.55 -37.83
CA ILE A 193 45.32 58.04 -36.54
C ILE A 193 43.79 58.28 -36.56
N ALA A 194 43.14 58.29 -37.73
CA ALA A 194 41.70 58.49 -37.88
C ALA A 194 40.88 57.21 -38.19
N GLY A 195 41.49 56.01 -38.14
CA GLY A 195 40.86 54.79 -38.65
C GLY A 195 40.53 53.69 -37.64
N SER A 196 41.07 53.73 -36.40
CA SER A 196 40.91 52.61 -35.45
C SER A 196 41.07 53.04 -33.98
N ASN A 197 40.03 52.74 -33.20
CA ASN A 197 39.86 52.81 -31.74
C ASN A 197 41.11 53.08 -30.86
N ASN A 198 41.01 54.12 -30.03
CA ASN A 198 41.96 54.50 -28.97
C ASN A 198 42.06 53.48 -27.81
N THR A 199 42.62 52.29 -28.04
CA THR A 199 42.85 51.28 -26.98
C THR A 199 44.27 51.24 -26.42
N SER A 200 45.25 51.93 -27.03
CA SER A 200 46.67 51.84 -26.65
C SER A 200 47.22 53.02 -25.83
N ILE A 201 46.40 53.99 -25.42
CA ILE A 201 46.83 55.14 -24.58
C ILE A 201 46.23 55.08 -23.16
N LEU A 202 45.30 54.15 -22.88
CA LEU A 202 44.76 53.92 -21.52
C LEU A 202 45.48 52.82 -20.73
N GLN A 203 46.46 52.11 -21.32
CA GLN A 203 47.18 51.01 -20.66
C GLN A 203 48.32 51.48 -19.72
N SER A 204 48.08 52.51 -18.89
CA SER A 204 49.02 52.88 -17.82
C SER A 204 48.38 53.37 -16.51
N SER A 205 47.08 53.16 -16.30
CA SER A 205 46.46 53.16 -14.97
C SER A 205 45.75 51.83 -14.71
N SER A 206 46.07 51.21 -13.57
CA SER A 206 45.59 49.88 -13.18
C SER A 206 44.18 49.89 -12.56
N GLU A 207 43.34 50.87 -12.90
CA GLU A 207 42.13 51.22 -12.12
C GLU A 207 40.90 51.58 -12.99
N LEU A 208 40.89 51.30 -14.30
CA LEU A 208 39.73 51.55 -15.17
C LEU A 208 39.28 50.28 -15.93
N PRO A 209 37.97 49.98 -15.99
CA PRO A 209 37.47 48.79 -16.69
C PRO A 209 37.73 48.87 -18.19
N SER A 210 38.24 47.78 -18.76
CA SER A 210 38.55 47.69 -20.18
C SER A 210 37.38 47.09 -20.95
N VAL A 211 36.79 47.87 -21.85
CA VAL A 211 35.73 47.41 -22.76
C VAL A 211 36.34 46.95 -24.09
N THR A 212 36.18 45.68 -24.42
CA THR A 212 36.62 45.09 -25.68
C THR A 212 35.41 44.70 -26.51
N VAL A 213 35.21 45.36 -27.66
CA VAL A 213 34.14 44.98 -28.60
C VAL A 213 34.68 43.93 -29.57
N THR A 214 34.09 42.75 -29.55
CA THR A 214 34.45 41.63 -30.42
C THR A 214 33.91 41.85 -31.86
N PRO A 215 34.51 41.22 -32.90
CA PRO A 215 34.00 41.30 -34.27
C PRO A 215 32.56 40.78 -34.44
N SER A 216 32.07 40.00 -33.48
CA SER A 216 30.69 39.50 -33.36
C SER A 216 29.69 40.50 -32.76
N GLY A 217 30.13 41.70 -32.36
CA GLY A 217 29.24 42.74 -31.79
C GLY A 217 28.92 42.57 -30.30
N VAL A 218 29.62 41.66 -29.60
CA VAL A 218 29.54 41.52 -28.12
C VAL A 218 30.56 42.46 -27.49
N ALA A 219 30.15 43.22 -26.48
CA ALA A 219 31.03 44.07 -25.68
C ALA A 219 31.42 43.36 -24.38
N THR A 220 32.66 42.90 -24.30
CA THR A 220 33.21 42.30 -23.08
C THR A 220 33.80 43.40 -22.20
N VAL A 221 33.25 43.55 -20.99
CA VAL A 221 33.68 44.46 -19.93
C VAL A 221 34.48 43.65 -18.90
N ILE A 222 35.80 43.82 -18.91
CA ILE A 222 36.67 43.21 -17.90
C ILE A 222 36.86 44.22 -16.77
N VAL A 223 36.47 43.84 -15.55
CA VAL A 223 36.51 44.69 -14.37
C VAL A 223 37.84 44.49 -13.63
N PRO A 224 38.64 45.53 -13.32
CA PRO A 224 39.97 45.36 -12.73
C PRO A 224 39.94 45.25 -11.20
N SER A 225 38.83 45.62 -10.56
CA SER A 225 38.66 45.72 -9.11
C SER A 225 37.26 45.30 -8.69
N GLU A 226 37.19 44.46 -7.67
CA GLU A 226 35.94 44.06 -6.98
C GLU A 226 35.13 45.30 -6.52
N GLY A 227 33.80 45.21 -6.53
CA GLY A 227 32.92 46.28 -6.04
C GLY A 227 32.48 47.32 -7.06
N SER A 228 32.56 47.05 -8.36
CA SER A 228 32.26 48.05 -9.40
C SER A 228 30.77 48.15 -9.73
N GLU A 229 30.28 49.38 -9.98
CA GLU A 229 28.92 49.66 -10.47
C GLU A 229 28.94 49.75 -12.01
N ILE A 230 28.11 48.94 -12.67
CA ILE A 230 28.08 48.77 -14.13
C ILE A 230 26.67 49.02 -14.62
N VAL A 231 26.48 50.02 -15.49
CA VAL A 231 25.17 50.35 -16.07
C VAL A 231 25.16 49.98 -17.55
N VAL A 232 24.37 48.98 -17.92
CA VAL A 232 24.17 48.54 -19.31
C VAL A 232 23.00 49.30 -19.91
N THR A 233 23.23 49.94 -21.06
CA THR A 233 22.21 50.68 -21.81
C THR A 233 22.29 50.35 -23.30
N GLY A 234 21.14 50.26 -23.97
CA GLY A 234 21.03 49.93 -25.40
C GLY A 234 20.99 48.42 -25.71
N SER A 235 20.83 48.09 -26.99
CA SER A 235 20.53 46.74 -27.48
C SER A 235 21.78 45.91 -27.80
N LEU A 236 22.79 45.93 -26.91
CA LEU A 236 24.05 45.22 -27.08
C LEU A 236 24.13 43.99 -26.17
N ASN A 237 24.81 42.95 -26.65
CA ASN A 237 25.22 41.83 -25.82
C ASN A 237 26.42 42.26 -24.98
N VAL A 238 26.32 42.15 -23.65
CA VAL A 238 27.38 42.54 -22.71
C VAL A 238 27.85 41.32 -21.94
N GLU A 239 29.16 41.13 -21.88
CA GLU A 239 29.80 40.10 -21.04
C GLU A 239 30.61 40.80 -19.95
N VAL A 240 30.26 40.59 -18.69
CA VAL A 240 30.95 41.15 -17.52
C VAL A 240 31.82 40.05 -16.90
N VAL A 241 33.12 40.30 -16.81
CA VAL A 241 34.08 39.39 -16.18
C VAL A 241 34.66 40.06 -14.93
N GLY A 242 34.36 39.50 -13.75
CA GLY A 242 34.75 40.01 -12.44
C GLY A 242 33.83 39.52 -11.32
N SER A 243 34.24 39.75 -10.07
CA SER A 243 33.48 39.39 -8.86
C SER A 243 33.02 40.64 -8.08
N ASN A 244 32.03 40.49 -7.19
CA ASN A 244 31.51 41.54 -6.30
C ASN A 244 30.93 42.78 -7.02
N ASN A 245 30.43 42.67 -8.26
CA ASN A 245 29.94 43.83 -9.03
C ASN A 245 28.42 44.04 -8.89
N ASN A 246 27.96 45.29 -9.01
CA ASN A 246 26.54 45.62 -9.15
C ASN A 246 26.25 46.04 -10.61
N ILE A 247 25.44 45.27 -11.31
CA ILE A 247 25.16 45.39 -12.73
C ILE A 247 23.68 45.77 -12.90
N SER A 248 23.39 46.98 -13.38
CA SER A 248 22.02 47.38 -13.69
C SER A 248 21.80 47.51 -15.20
N SER A 249 20.68 46.98 -15.70
CA SER A 249 20.25 47.20 -17.09
C SER A 249 19.10 48.21 -17.12
N GLN A 250 19.22 49.29 -17.90
CA GLN A 250 18.13 50.27 -18.06
C GLN A 250 17.64 50.30 -19.51
N GLY A 251 16.43 49.76 -19.78
CA GLY A 251 15.82 49.82 -21.10
C GLY A 251 14.44 49.16 -21.26
N ALA A 252 13.41 49.98 -21.44
CA ALA A 252 12.10 49.70 -22.08
C ALA A 252 11.20 48.55 -21.56
N ILE A 253 10.22 48.92 -20.73
CA ILE A 253 8.99 48.14 -20.44
C ILE A 253 8.12 48.01 -21.70
N ILE A 254 7.68 46.80 -22.05
CA ILE A 254 6.44 46.57 -22.82
C ILE A 254 5.68 45.39 -22.19
N THR A 255 4.41 45.62 -21.85
CA THR A 255 3.49 44.62 -21.28
C THR A 255 2.90 43.70 -22.37
N GLY A 256 3.11 42.38 -22.29
CA GLY A 256 2.39 41.41 -23.12
C GLY A 256 3.06 40.03 -23.27
N SER A 257 2.45 39.00 -22.68
CA SER A 257 2.83 37.57 -22.71
C SER A 257 2.57 36.89 -24.10
N PRO A 258 3.08 35.68 -24.43
CA PRO A 258 4.45 35.15 -24.23
C PRO A 258 5.01 34.29 -25.42
N VAL A 259 6.30 33.87 -25.32
CA VAL A 259 7.02 32.77 -26.07
C VAL A 259 7.29 32.97 -27.60
N PRO A 260 8.20 32.18 -28.24
CA PRO A 260 9.67 32.17 -28.14
C PRO A 260 10.37 32.72 -29.40
N SER A 261 10.93 33.92 -29.34
CA SER A 261 12.14 34.34 -30.07
C SER A 261 12.56 35.69 -29.53
N ALA A 262 13.87 35.95 -29.39
CA ALA A 262 14.37 37.18 -28.76
C ALA A 262 13.76 38.43 -29.44
N ALA A 263 12.92 39.16 -28.70
CA ALA A 263 12.26 40.35 -29.21
C ALA A 263 13.28 41.50 -29.35
N PRO A 264 13.27 42.28 -30.45
CA PRO A 264 14.20 43.41 -30.61
C PRO A 264 14.00 44.44 -29.49
N GLY A 265 14.92 44.47 -28.53
CA GLY A 265 14.83 45.29 -27.32
C GLY A 265 15.33 44.60 -26.04
N SER A 266 15.39 43.27 -26.01
CA SER A 266 15.97 42.51 -24.89
C SER A 266 17.48 42.77 -24.72
N ILE A 267 17.93 43.01 -23.49
CA ILE A 267 19.35 43.12 -23.13
C ILE A 267 19.86 41.73 -22.77
N ASN A 268 20.96 41.29 -23.40
CA ASN A 268 21.64 40.04 -23.09
C ASN A 268 22.88 40.34 -22.22
N VAL A 269 22.90 39.85 -20.97
CA VAL A 269 24.01 40.04 -20.02
C VAL A 269 24.62 38.68 -19.67
N SER A 270 25.90 38.46 -19.94
CA SER A 270 26.65 37.30 -19.44
C SER A 270 27.52 37.76 -18.27
N VAL A 271 27.48 37.07 -17.13
CA VAL A 271 28.23 37.39 -15.92
C VAL A 271 29.14 36.22 -15.56
N ILE A 272 30.44 36.48 -15.45
CA ILE A 272 31.48 35.50 -15.14
C ILE A 272 32.29 35.96 -13.94
N GLY A 273 32.11 35.29 -12.81
CA GLY A 273 32.73 35.58 -11.51
C GLY A 273 31.73 35.43 -10.36
N ASP A 274 32.19 35.68 -9.14
CA ASP A 274 31.46 35.37 -7.92
C ASP A 274 30.81 36.64 -7.29
N ASP A 275 29.75 36.46 -6.50
CA ASP A 275 29.10 37.48 -5.67
C ASP A 275 28.62 38.75 -6.41
N ASN A 276 28.28 38.64 -7.70
CA ASN A 276 27.74 39.76 -8.47
C ASN A 276 26.22 39.92 -8.27
N GLN A 277 25.74 41.16 -8.20
CA GLN A 277 24.32 41.50 -8.22
C GLN A 277 23.92 42.02 -9.60
N VAL A 278 22.81 41.54 -10.14
CA VAL A 278 22.23 42.00 -11.41
C VAL A 278 20.81 42.48 -11.19
N ILE A 279 20.50 43.71 -11.61
CA ILE A 279 19.15 44.27 -11.60
C ILE A 279 18.72 44.49 -13.06
N GLY A 280 17.73 43.70 -13.51
CA GLY A 280 17.32 43.66 -14.92
C GLY A 280 15.94 44.26 -15.20
N GLY A 281 15.75 44.74 -16.42
CA GLY A 281 14.42 45.09 -16.94
C GLY A 281 13.63 43.85 -17.34
N SER A 282 12.30 43.99 -17.51
CA SER A 282 11.46 42.88 -17.97
C SER A 282 11.86 42.38 -19.36
N GLY A 283 11.97 41.06 -19.53
CA GLY A 283 12.44 40.45 -20.79
C GLY A 283 13.96 40.46 -20.97
N SER A 284 14.73 40.60 -19.88
CA SER A 284 16.18 40.43 -19.93
C SER A 284 16.56 38.96 -20.18
N VAL A 285 17.73 38.74 -20.75
CA VAL A 285 18.35 37.41 -20.86
C VAL A 285 19.69 37.47 -20.13
N VAL A 286 19.83 36.69 -19.07
CA VAL A 286 21.03 36.66 -18.25
C VAL A 286 21.69 35.29 -18.36
N THR A 287 23.01 35.25 -18.47
CA THR A 287 23.82 34.03 -18.36
C THR A 287 24.74 34.19 -17.15
N SER A 288 24.77 33.20 -16.26
CA SER A 288 25.55 33.22 -15.03
C SER A 288 26.62 32.14 -15.01
N SER A 289 27.81 32.48 -14.53
CA SER A 289 28.91 31.57 -14.27
C SER A 289 29.71 32.04 -13.05
N GLY A 290 29.60 31.34 -11.92
CA GLY A 290 30.23 31.68 -10.64
C GLY A 290 29.24 31.70 -9.47
N ARG A 291 29.77 31.69 -8.25
CA ARG A 291 29.00 31.46 -7.01
C ARG A 291 28.43 32.74 -6.43
N GLY A 292 27.36 32.63 -5.63
CA GLY A 292 26.80 33.74 -4.88
C GLY A 292 26.18 34.86 -5.72
N ASN A 293 26.03 34.67 -7.04
CA ASN A 293 25.47 35.68 -7.92
C ASN A 293 23.96 35.84 -7.64
N ALA A 294 23.47 37.08 -7.58
CA ALA A 294 22.08 37.42 -7.29
C ALA A 294 21.45 38.22 -8.45
N PHE A 295 20.18 37.93 -8.76
CA PHE A 295 19.49 38.42 -9.94
C PHE A 295 18.10 38.96 -9.57
N ASP A 296 17.96 40.27 -9.41
CA ASP A 296 16.66 40.95 -9.25
C ASP A 296 16.05 41.20 -10.64
N LEU A 297 15.13 40.31 -11.01
CA LEU A 297 14.59 40.16 -12.36
C LEU A 297 13.09 39.89 -12.31
N THR A 298 12.36 40.33 -13.33
CA THR A 298 10.95 39.95 -13.51
C THR A 298 10.68 39.67 -14.97
N GLY A 299 9.92 38.63 -15.31
CA GLY A 299 9.59 38.26 -16.68
C GLY A 299 10.83 38.05 -17.56
N SER A 300 11.93 37.56 -16.99
CA SER A 300 13.24 37.45 -17.64
C SER A 300 13.70 36.00 -17.74
N SER A 301 14.77 35.74 -18.51
CA SER A 301 15.36 34.40 -18.62
C SER A 301 16.77 34.36 -18.02
N VAL A 302 17.10 33.29 -17.29
CA VAL A 302 18.39 33.11 -16.60
C VAL A 302 18.96 31.74 -16.94
N ASN A 303 20.08 31.71 -17.66
CA ASN A 303 20.83 30.48 -17.93
C ASN A 303 22.00 30.37 -16.95
N VAL A 304 21.95 29.41 -16.02
CA VAL A 304 23.06 29.15 -15.10
C VAL A 304 23.96 28.07 -15.72
N THR A 305 25.24 28.39 -15.87
CA THR A 305 26.22 27.55 -16.59
C THR A 305 27.27 26.93 -15.66
N SER A 306 27.54 27.57 -14.52
CA SER A 306 28.26 27.02 -13.38
C SER A 306 28.12 27.95 -12.17
N GLY A 307 28.47 27.50 -10.96
CA GLY A 307 28.48 28.36 -9.77
C GLY A 307 27.24 28.19 -8.91
N ASP A 308 26.60 29.27 -8.45
CA ASP A 308 25.35 29.26 -7.67
C ASP A 308 24.59 30.57 -8.00
N ALA A 309 23.25 30.56 -8.02
CA ALA A 309 22.46 31.71 -8.44
C ALA A 309 21.21 31.94 -7.56
N ASN A 310 21.01 33.17 -7.08
CA ASN A 310 19.81 33.56 -6.33
C ASN A 310 18.93 34.50 -7.18
N ILE A 311 17.81 34.01 -7.69
CA ILE A 311 16.87 34.76 -8.53
C ILE A 311 15.74 35.33 -7.64
N ILE A 312 15.53 36.63 -7.76
CA ILE A 312 14.57 37.43 -7.00
C ILE A 312 13.62 38.11 -7.99
N GLY A 313 12.32 38.14 -7.68
CA GLY A 313 11.28 38.72 -8.53
C GLY A 313 10.51 37.65 -9.31
N ASN A 314 9.57 38.04 -10.18
CA ASN A 314 8.46 37.17 -10.60
C ASN A 314 8.52 36.73 -12.08
N GLU A 315 7.81 35.66 -12.42
CA GLU A 315 7.60 35.20 -13.81
C GLU A 315 8.89 34.91 -14.60
N ASN A 316 9.99 34.53 -13.93
CA ASN A 316 11.27 34.26 -14.57
C ASN A 316 11.36 32.83 -15.10
N VAL A 317 12.10 32.64 -16.19
CA VAL A 317 12.41 31.32 -16.77
C VAL A 317 13.89 31.02 -16.55
N ILE A 318 14.19 30.08 -15.66
CA ILE A 318 15.55 29.70 -15.29
C ILE A 318 15.88 28.35 -15.96
N ALA A 319 17.08 28.21 -16.49
CA ALA A 319 17.59 26.96 -17.01
C ALA A 319 18.98 26.66 -16.42
N ASP A 320 19.14 25.50 -15.81
CA ASP A 320 20.43 24.95 -15.39
C ASP A 320 21.03 24.11 -16.53
N THR A 321 22.35 24.15 -16.70
CA THR A 321 23.03 23.53 -17.84
C THR A 321 23.44 22.10 -17.49
N PRO A 322 22.94 21.05 -18.18
CA PRO A 322 23.19 19.66 -17.79
C PRO A 322 24.68 19.31 -17.69
N GLY A 323 25.10 18.84 -16.51
CA GLY A 323 26.49 18.48 -16.21
C GLY A 323 27.30 19.59 -15.51
N ALA A 324 26.67 20.68 -15.08
CA ALA A 324 27.29 21.64 -14.17
C ALA A 324 27.61 20.99 -12.80
N SER A 325 28.74 21.38 -12.19
CA SER A 325 29.27 20.74 -10.98
C SER A 325 28.65 21.31 -9.70
N SER A 326 27.39 20.96 -9.42
CA SER A 326 26.56 21.35 -8.24
C SER A 326 26.34 22.86 -8.06
N THR A 327 25.08 23.32 -8.15
CA THR A 327 24.79 24.70 -8.62
C THR A 327 23.58 25.38 -7.95
N LEU A 328 23.57 25.50 -6.62
CA LEU A 328 22.42 25.90 -5.81
C LEU A 328 21.61 27.08 -6.39
N LEU A 329 20.34 26.83 -6.72
CA LEU A 329 19.40 27.84 -7.20
C LEU A 329 18.53 28.36 -6.05
N GLY A 330 18.77 29.60 -5.60
CA GLY A 330 17.84 30.33 -4.72
C GLY A 330 16.72 30.97 -5.53
N ILE A 331 15.47 30.80 -5.12
CA ILE A 331 14.28 31.39 -5.76
C ILE A 331 13.51 32.21 -4.72
N SER A 332 13.13 33.44 -5.08
CA SER A 332 12.37 34.37 -4.22
C SER A 332 11.41 35.20 -5.08
N GLY A 333 10.19 34.71 -5.26
CA GLY A 333 9.28 35.26 -6.27
C GLY A 333 8.07 34.38 -6.55
N THR A 334 7.22 34.81 -7.47
CA THR A 334 6.01 34.07 -7.86
C THR A 334 5.92 33.86 -9.35
N GLY A 335 5.45 32.68 -9.74
CA GLY A 335 5.29 32.28 -11.14
C GLY A 335 6.58 31.94 -11.86
N ASP A 336 7.68 31.69 -11.13
CA ASP A 336 8.96 31.32 -11.72
C ASP A 336 8.93 29.87 -12.24
N LEU A 337 9.66 29.61 -13.33
CA LEU A 337 9.75 28.32 -13.99
C LEU A 337 11.22 27.92 -14.13
N VAL A 338 11.61 26.85 -13.44
CA VAL A 338 12.97 26.31 -13.40
C VAL A 338 13.03 25.04 -14.26
N TYR A 339 13.89 25.04 -15.27
CA TYR A 339 14.29 23.85 -16.02
C TYR A 339 15.64 23.38 -15.46
N ALA A 340 15.62 22.31 -14.67
CA ALA A 340 16.80 21.79 -13.97
C ALA A 340 16.79 20.25 -14.01
N SER A 341 17.84 19.58 -13.55
CA SER A 341 17.87 18.13 -13.33
C SER A 341 19.13 17.77 -12.56
N SER A 342 19.00 17.02 -11.47
CA SER A 342 20.10 16.78 -10.50
C SER A 342 20.59 18.08 -9.83
N THR A 343 19.69 19.04 -9.62
CA THR A 343 19.97 20.39 -9.12
C THR A 343 19.36 20.62 -7.73
N ASN A 344 20.04 21.40 -6.89
CA ASN A 344 19.51 21.83 -5.59
C ASN A 344 18.77 23.17 -5.77
N VAL A 345 17.50 23.25 -5.34
CA VAL A 345 16.65 24.44 -5.48
C VAL A 345 16.11 24.86 -4.10
N ASN A 346 16.50 26.04 -3.62
CA ASN A 346 15.99 26.63 -2.38
C ASN A 346 14.89 27.66 -2.70
N VAL A 347 13.67 27.42 -2.23
CA VAL A 347 12.49 28.26 -2.51
C VAL A 347 12.08 29.02 -1.25
N SER A 348 12.11 30.35 -1.32
CA SER A 348 11.85 31.25 -0.19
C SER A 348 10.38 31.27 0.23
N SER A 349 10.08 31.52 1.51
CA SER A 349 8.69 31.72 2.01
C SER A 349 7.94 32.79 1.21
N GLY A 350 6.65 32.55 1.00
CA GLY A 350 5.75 33.33 0.15
C GLY A 350 5.91 33.11 -1.36
N SER A 351 6.89 32.31 -1.80
CA SER A 351 7.19 32.12 -3.23
C SER A 351 6.29 31.10 -3.92
N SER A 352 6.23 31.17 -5.26
CA SER A 352 5.67 30.09 -6.08
C SER A 352 6.52 29.77 -7.30
N VAL A 353 6.90 28.50 -7.45
CA VAL A 353 7.81 28.02 -8.50
C VAL A 353 7.28 26.73 -9.14
N THR A 354 7.57 26.54 -10.43
CA THR A 354 7.47 25.25 -11.10
C THR A 354 8.87 24.73 -11.41
N VAL A 355 9.24 23.56 -10.93
CA VAL A 355 10.51 22.88 -11.24
C VAL A 355 10.22 21.76 -12.24
N THR A 356 10.90 21.79 -13.38
CA THR A 356 10.76 20.84 -14.50
C THR A 356 12.09 20.15 -14.73
N GLY A 357 12.14 18.85 -14.47
CA GLY A 357 13.40 18.17 -14.25
C GLY A 357 13.25 16.83 -13.59
N SER A 358 14.36 16.19 -13.26
CA SER A 358 14.33 14.91 -12.52
C SER A 358 15.57 14.79 -11.65
N SER A 359 15.42 14.09 -10.52
CA SER A 359 16.47 13.98 -9.49
C SER A 359 16.85 15.30 -8.82
N ASP A 360 15.93 16.28 -8.79
CA ASP A 360 16.16 17.58 -8.15
C ASP A 360 15.89 17.50 -6.63
N SER A 361 16.66 18.27 -5.84
CA SER A 361 16.45 18.41 -4.39
C SER A 361 15.92 19.81 -4.09
N ILE A 362 14.68 19.90 -3.63
CA ILE A 362 13.94 21.14 -3.47
C ILE A 362 13.71 21.40 -1.97
N SER A 363 14.27 22.48 -1.44
CA SER A 363 14.12 22.88 -0.04
C SER A 363 13.21 24.11 0.08
N THR A 364 12.18 24.05 0.92
CA THR A 364 11.25 25.17 1.11
C THR A 364 10.53 25.20 2.45
N THR A 365 9.95 26.35 2.79
CA THR A 365 9.04 26.52 3.93
C THR A 365 8.06 27.64 3.59
N ASP A 366 6.76 27.44 3.84
CA ASP A 366 5.69 28.40 3.53
C ASP A 366 5.71 28.87 2.05
N ALA A 367 5.80 27.94 1.10
CA ALA A 367 5.79 28.26 -0.34
C ALA A 367 4.88 27.34 -1.16
N ARG A 368 4.80 27.58 -2.48
CA ARG A 368 4.05 26.74 -3.44
C ARG A 368 4.99 26.19 -4.52
N VAL A 369 5.18 24.88 -4.55
CA VAL A 369 6.07 24.20 -5.50
C VAL A 369 5.26 23.27 -6.39
N THR A 370 5.35 23.45 -7.70
CA THR A 370 4.90 22.46 -8.69
C THR A 370 6.12 21.70 -9.22
N VAL A 371 6.07 20.37 -9.25
CA VAL A 371 7.15 19.50 -9.70
C VAL A 371 6.71 18.74 -10.95
N VAL A 372 7.58 18.69 -11.96
CA VAL A 372 7.35 18.07 -13.27
C VAL A 372 8.51 17.17 -13.64
N GLY A 373 8.34 15.86 -13.43
CA GLY A 373 9.28 14.81 -13.82
C GLY A 373 9.28 13.65 -12.83
N ALA A 374 10.45 13.17 -12.40
CA ALA A 374 10.56 11.99 -11.54
C ALA A 374 11.75 12.06 -10.56
N ASN A 375 11.68 11.26 -9.49
CA ASN A 375 12.74 11.04 -8.50
C ASN A 375 13.21 12.33 -7.78
N ASN A 376 12.32 13.28 -7.49
CA ASN A 376 12.70 14.53 -6.81
C ASN A 376 12.46 14.43 -5.30
N ASP A 377 13.34 15.06 -4.52
CA ASP A 377 13.27 15.12 -3.05
C ASP A 377 12.86 16.53 -2.61
N VAL A 378 11.67 16.66 -2.03
CA VAL A 378 11.05 17.93 -1.64
C VAL A 378 11.00 18.07 -0.12
N SER A 379 12.05 18.65 0.45
CA SER A 379 12.11 19.06 1.86
C SER A 379 11.25 20.31 2.09
N ALA A 380 9.98 20.10 2.45
CA ALA A 380 8.96 21.13 2.62
C ALA A 380 8.38 21.19 4.03
N SER A 381 7.96 22.37 4.48
CA SER A 381 7.14 22.50 5.69
C SER A 381 6.14 23.64 5.55
N SER A 382 4.92 23.46 6.05
CA SER A 382 3.82 24.44 5.90
C SER A 382 3.60 24.89 4.44
N SER A 383 3.89 24.05 3.46
CA SER A 383 3.96 24.42 2.04
C SER A 383 2.91 23.68 1.20
N THR A 384 2.62 24.18 -0.01
CA THR A 384 1.85 23.44 -1.02
C THR A 384 2.81 22.81 -2.03
N VAL A 385 2.88 21.48 -2.07
CA VAL A 385 3.60 20.72 -3.12
C VAL A 385 2.58 20.20 -4.14
N THR A 386 2.94 20.12 -5.41
CA THR A 386 2.05 19.64 -6.48
C THR A 386 2.84 18.85 -7.51
N PHE A 387 2.58 17.55 -7.59
CA PHE A 387 3.15 16.66 -8.59
C PHE A 387 2.18 16.52 -9.76
N VAL A 388 2.67 16.71 -10.99
CA VAL A 388 1.83 16.55 -12.19
C VAL A 388 1.60 15.07 -12.50
N SER A 389 0.54 14.77 -13.27
CA SER A 389 0.19 13.40 -13.62
C SER A 389 1.35 12.62 -14.26
N GLY A 390 1.60 11.41 -13.75
CA GLY A 390 2.68 10.53 -14.18
C GLY A 390 4.07 10.87 -13.62
N SER A 391 4.17 11.74 -12.60
CA SER A 391 5.39 11.87 -11.79
C SER A 391 5.64 10.62 -10.95
N THR A 392 6.88 10.16 -10.83
CA THR A 392 7.18 8.86 -10.19
C THR A 392 8.41 8.93 -9.29
N GLU A 393 8.43 8.09 -8.25
CA GLU A 393 9.55 7.98 -7.29
C GLU A 393 9.79 9.30 -6.52
N GLU A 394 8.76 10.12 -6.36
CA GLU A 394 8.87 11.42 -5.67
C GLU A 394 8.95 11.22 -4.15
N LEU A 395 9.73 12.06 -3.47
CA LEU A 395 9.82 12.10 -2.01
C LEU A 395 9.43 13.50 -1.51
N VAL A 396 8.57 13.57 -0.50
CA VAL A 396 8.34 14.79 0.29
C VAL A 396 8.82 14.51 1.71
N THR A 397 9.59 15.44 2.30
CA THR A 397 9.98 15.36 3.71
C THR A 397 9.56 16.62 4.47
N GLY A 398 9.21 16.47 5.75
CA GLY A 398 8.79 17.56 6.63
C GLY A 398 7.28 17.74 6.72
N SER A 399 6.83 18.61 7.63
CA SER A 399 5.48 18.54 8.21
C SER A 399 4.54 19.71 7.88
N ASN A 400 3.24 19.47 8.04
CA ASN A 400 2.12 20.39 7.81
C ASN A 400 1.96 20.82 6.34
N ASN A 401 2.26 19.93 5.39
CA ASN A 401 2.21 20.25 3.97
C ASN A 401 0.85 19.94 3.33
N THR A 402 0.47 20.69 2.29
CA THR A 402 -0.63 20.32 1.38
C THR A 402 -0.02 19.74 0.11
N ILE A 403 -0.35 18.50 -0.27
CA ILE A 403 0.32 17.77 -1.34
C ILE A 403 -0.71 17.36 -2.39
N ASN A 404 -0.65 17.95 -3.59
CA ASN A 404 -1.53 17.58 -4.69
C ASN A 404 -0.81 16.55 -5.59
N ALA A 405 -1.19 15.27 -5.51
CA ALA A 405 -0.71 14.22 -6.37
C ALA A 405 -1.66 14.06 -7.57
N GLY A 406 -1.18 14.39 -8.78
CA GLY A 406 -1.91 14.18 -10.03
C GLY A 406 -2.18 12.70 -10.34
N ASN A 407 -3.01 12.43 -11.37
CA ASN A 407 -3.29 11.05 -11.79
C ASN A 407 -2.00 10.23 -12.00
N SER A 408 -1.97 9.00 -11.51
CA SER A 408 -0.82 8.09 -11.62
C SER A 408 0.52 8.66 -11.11
N VAL A 409 0.48 9.49 -10.07
CA VAL A 409 1.68 9.90 -9.34
C VAL A 409 2.11 8.82 -8.35
N THR A 410 3.41 8.50 -8.27
CA THR A 410 3.95 7.67 -7.17
C THR A 410 4.85 8.52 -6.27
N ALA A 411 4.51 8.56 -4.97
CA ALA A 411 5.20 9.42 -4.00
C ALA A 411 5.28 8.82 -2.59
N GLN A 412 6.42 8.99 -1.93
CA GLN A 412 6.60 8.80 -0.50
C GLN A 412 6.55 10.16 0.21
N ILE A 413 5.86 10.23 1.34
CA ILE A 413 5.57 11.46 2.08
C ILE A 413 5.92 11.22 3.56
N ASP A 414 7.11 11.70 3.96
CA ASP A 414 7.70 11.52 5.29
C ASP A 414 7.49 12.79 6.14
N GLY A 415 6.41 12.85 6.91
CA GLY A 415 5.99 14.07 7.59
C GLY A 415 5.19 13.85 8.88
N ASN A 416 4.38 14.84 9.25
CA ASN A 416 3.26 14.73 10.19
C ASN A 416 2.26 15.87 9.87
N ASN A 417 0.96 15.58 9.94
CA ASN A 417 -0.14 16.52 9.65
C ASN A 417 -0.20 16.95 8.18
N GLU A 418 0.09 16.03 7.26
CA GLU A 418 -0.05 16.27 5.82
C GLU A 418 -1.50 16.26 5.36
N SER A 419 -1.83 17.11 4.40
CA SER A 419 -3.11 17.09 3.69
C SER A 419 -2.85 16.75 2.23
N ILE A 420 -3.08 15.50 1.88
CA ILE A 420 -2.75 14.90 0.59
C ILE A 420 -4.01 14.82 -0.25
N ILE A 421 -3.94 15.23 -1.51
CA ILE A 421 -5.00 15.05 -2.50
C ILE A 421 -4.47 14.08 -3.55
N ALA A 422 -4.89 12.82 -3.46
CA ALA A 422 -4.51 11.73 -4.34
C ALA A 422 -5.53 11.57 -5.48
N GLN A 423 -5.13 11.84 -6.71
CA GLN A 423 -5.99 11.61 -7.87
C GLN A 423 -5.91 10.15 -8.36
N SER A 424 -6.82 9.78 -9.28
CA SER A 424 -6.97 8.41 -9.76
C SER A 424 -5.66 7.77 -10.23
N GLY A 425 -5.41 6.57 -9.71
CA GLY A 425 -4.24 5.75 -9.96
C GLY A 425 -2.96 6.22 -9.27
N ALA A 426 -3.01 7.24 -8.40
CA ALA A 426 -1.86 7.62 -7.58
C ALA A 426 -1.52 6.52 -6.56
N ASP A 427 -0.24 6.33 -6.27
CA ASP A 427 0.29 5.40 -5.28
C ASP A 427 1.10 6.18 -4.25
N ILE A 428 0.52 6.37 -3.08
CA ILE A 428 1.02 7.24 -2.02
C ILE A 428 1.48 6.38 -0.85
N THR A 429 2.73 6.54 -0.41
CA THR A 429 3.18 6.07 0.90
C THR A 429 3.18 7.25 1.86
N ALA A 430 2.25 7.27 2.81
CA ALA A 430 2.20 8.25 3.88
C ALA A 430 2.93 7.69 5.11
N ALA A 431 3.96 8.39 5.56
CA ALA A 431 4.83 8.01 6.65
C ALA A 431 4.91 9.17 7.65
N GLY A 432 4.07 9.10 8.67
CA GLY A 432 3.89 10.20 9.61
C GLY A 432 2.89 9.89 10.69
N LEU A 433 2.30 10.95 11.22
CA LEU A 433 1.21 10.92 12.20
C LEU A 433 0.21 12.01 11.84
N ASN A 434 -1.08 11.66 11.86
CA ASN A 434 -2.21 12.58 11.63
C ASN A 434 -2.32 13.10 10.19
N ASP A 435 -1.96 12.29 9.20
CA ASP A 435 -1.99 12.64 7.80
C ASP A 435 -3.37 12.30 7.18
N ALA A 436 -3.88 13.21 6.35
CA ALA A 436 -5.19 13.11 5.73
C ALA A 436 -5.07 12.98 4.21
N VAL A 437 -5.43 11.82 3.67
CA VAL A 437 -5.41 11.51 2.23
C VAL A 437 -6.83 11.57 1.68
N ALA A 438 -7.11 12.56 0.83
CA ALA A 438 -8.38 12.69 0.12
C ALA A 438 -8.22 12.28 -1.34
N GLY A 439 -9.05 11.36 -1.82
CA GLY A 439 -8.89 10.78 -3.15
C GLY A 439 -10.08 9.95 -3.61
N SER A 440 -9.87 9.22 -4.71
CA SER A 440 -10.70 8.10 -5.14
C SER A 440 -9.92 7.34 -6.22
N TYR A 441 -9.99 6.02 -6.22
CA TYR A 441 -9.21 5.14 -7.10
C TYR A 441 -7.69 5.27 -6.93
N ALA A 442 -7.21 5.55 -5.72
CA ALA A 442 -5.80 5.63 -5.34
C ALA A 442 -5.34 4.38 -4.57
N THR A 443 -4.02 4.19 -4.47
CA THR A 443 -3.39 3.26 -3.53
C THR A 443 -2.70 4.08 -2.45
N ILE A 444 -2.97 3.75 -1.19
CA ILE A 444 -2.54 4.48 0.00
C ILE A 444 -1.84 3.48 0.91
N ASN A 445 -0.61 3.77 1.31
CA ASN A 445 0.22 2.88 2.11
C ASN A 445 0.62 3.61 3.39
N PHE A 446 0.17 3.15 4.55
CA PHE A 446 0.58 3.67 5.85
C PHE A 446 1.68 2.79 6.45
N VAL A 447 2.80 3.40 6.82
CA VAL A 447 3.94 2.67 7.39
C VAL A 447 3.65 2.21 8.82
N SER A 448 4.34 1.16 9.28
CA SER A 448 4.11 0.61 10.63
C SER A 448 4.30 1.66 11.74
N GLY A 449 3.29 1.80 12.59
CA GLY A 449 3.25 2.75 13.70
C GLY A 449 2.78 4.17 13.35
N SER A 450 2.29 4.43 12.12
CA SER A 450 1.50 5.64 11.83
C SER A 450 0.21 5.67 12.64
N SER A 451 -0.30 6.85 13.00
CA SER A 451 -1.45 6.96 13.91
C SER A 451 -2.21 8.28 13.77
N GLY A 452 -3.53 8.18 13.81
CA GLY A 452 -4.45 9.31 13.61
C GLY A 452 -4.66 9.62 12.14
N GLU A 453 -4.35 8.66 11.26
CA GLU A 453 -4.45 8.83 9.81
C GLU A 453 -5.92 8.90 9.37
N LEU A 454 -6.18 9.61 8.28
CA LEU A 454 -7.53 9.77 7.72
C LEU A 454 -7.51 9.55 6.21
N VAL A 455 -8.37 8.67 5.71
CA VAL A 455 -8.66 8.49 4.28
C VAL A 455 -10.06 9.03 3.99
N LEU A 456 -10.20 9.82 2.92
CA LEU A 456 -11.47 10.43 2.50
C LEU A 456 -11.74 10.17 1.02
N GLY A 457 -12.86 9.51 0.74
CA GLY A 457 -13.32 9.22 -0.62
C GLY A 457 -13.28 7.72 -0.94
N SER A 458 -13.66 7.36 -2.17
CA SER A 458 -14.17 6.01 -2.45
C SER A 458 -13.35 5.23 -3.48
N ASN A 459 -13.41 3.91 -3.42
CA ASN A 459 -12.73 2.96 -4.34
C ASN A 459 -11.20 2.96 -4.19
N ASP A 460 -10.69 3.22 -2.99
CA ASP A 460 -9.26 3.26 -2.71
C ASP A 460 -8.73 1.90 -2.22
N VAL A 461 -7.44 1.64 -2.41
CA VAL A 461 -6.72 0.48 -1.84
C VAL A 461 -5.84 0.98 -0.71
N ILE A 462 -6.10 0.54 0.53
CA ILE A 462 -5.42 1.01 1.74
C ILE A 462 -4.59 -0.11 2.35
N ASN A 463 -3.26 -0.01 2.26
CA ASN A 463 -2.32 -0.90 2.92
C ASN A 463 -1.94 -0.32 4.29
N ALA A 464 -2.53 -0.82 5.37
CA ALA A 464 -2.23 -0.43 6.74
C ALA A 464 -1.15 -1.35 7.35
N GLY A 465 0.06 -0.81 7.57
CA GLY A 465 1.14 -1.53 8.23
C GLY A 465 0.88 -1.89 9.69
N ASN A 466 1.77 -2.70 10.29
CA ASN A 466 1.63 -3.12 11.70
C ASN A 466 1.42 -1.92 12.65
N SER A 467 0.44 -2.03 13.54
CA SER A 467 0.11 -1.00 14.53
C SER A 467 -0.22 0.38 13.94
N VAL A 468 -0.77 0.44 12.72
CA VAL A 468 -1.35 1.66 12.16
C VAL A 468 -2.69 1.96 12.82
N THR A 469 -2.98 3.23 13.13
CA THR A 469 -4.35 3.66 13.47
C THR A 469 -4.90 4.65 12.45
N ALA A 470 -6.03 4.31 11.82
CA ALA A 470 -6.58 5.06 10.70
C ALA A 470 -8.12 5.10 10.73
N GLN A 471 -8.69 6.24 10.35
CA GLN A 471 -10.10 6.37 9.98
C GLN A 471 -10.22 6.40 8.45
N ILE A 472 -11.17 5.67 7.90
CA ILE A 472 -11.40 5.52 6.46
C ILE A 472 -12.87 5.84 6.21
N ASP A 473 -13.14 7.03 5.63
CA ASP A 473 -14.48 7.51 5.30
C ASP A 473 -14.67 7.47 3.76
N GLY A 474 -15.34 6.43 3.26
CA GLY A 474 -15.48 6.21 1.82
C GLY A 474 -16.61 5.25 1.44
N ASN A 475 -16.43 4.46 0.38
CA ASN A 475 -17.29 3.32 -0.03
C ASN A 475 -16.52 2.47 -1.06
N ASN A 476 -16.63 1.15 -0.98
CA ASN A 476 -15.96 0.16 -1.83
C ASN A 476 -14.42 0.24 -1.72
N GLU A 477 -13.92 0.42 -0.50
CA GLU A 477 -12.49 0.36 -0.19
C GLU A 477 -11.97 -1.08 -0.14
N SER A 478 -10.69 -1.25 -0.50
CA SER A 478 -9.96 -2.50 -0.26
C SER A 478 -8.86 -2.23 0.77
N ILE A 479 -9.14 -2.60 2.02
CA ILE A 479 -8.30 -2.42 3.19
C ILE A 479 -7.50 -3.72 3.40
N ILE A 480 -6.19 -3.57 3.54
CA ILE A 480 -5.23 -4.64 3.80
C ILE A 480 -4.44 -4.24 5.05
N GLU A 481 -4.86 -4.76 6.19
CA GLU A 481 -4.30 -4.48 7.50
C GLU A 481 -3.24 -5.51 7.93
N GLN A 482 -2.46 -5.14 8.94
CA GLN A 482 -1.43 -5.99 9.53
C GLN A 482 -1.54 -5.97 11.06
N SER A 483 -0.83 -6.89 11.70
CA SER A 483 -0.96 -7.16 13.13
C SER A 483 -0.92 -5.89 14.01
N GLY A 484 -1.93 -5.77 14.85
CA GLY A 484 -2.15 -4.69 15.80
C GLY A 484 -2.64 -3.38 15.19
N ALA A 485 -3.03 -3.34 13.91
CA ALA A 485 -3.71 -2.18 13.34
C ALA A 485 -5.07 -1.93 14.03
N ASP A 486 -5.51 -0.67 14.05
CA ASP A 486 -6.79 -0.22 14.61
C ASP A 486 -7.48 0.68 13.58
N ILE A 487 -8.38 0.08 12.81
CA ILE A 487 -9.05 0.71 11.67
C ILE A 487 -10.46 1.10 12.07
N THR A 488 -10.87 2.33 11.78
CA THR A 488 -12.27 2.76 11.82
C THR A 488 -12.76 2.95 10.39
N ALA A 489 -13.66 2.09 9.91
CA ALA A 489 -14.23 2.14 8.57
C ALA A 489 -15.65 2.72 8.62
N ALA A 490 -15.96 3.59 7.67
CA ALA A 490 -17.25 4.24 7.53
C ALA A 490 -17.60 4.37 6.04
N GLY A 491 -18.50 3.52 5.57
CA GLY A 491 -18.82 3.44 4.15
C GLY A 491 -19.94 2.46 3.85
N PHE A 492 -19.83 1.85 2.68
CA PHE A 492 -20.59 0.71 2.22
C PHE A 492 -19.70 -0.09 1.27
N ASP A 493 -19.91 -1.40 1.15
CA ASP A 493 -19.19 -2.33 0.25
C ASP A 493 -17.66 -2.45 0.54
N ASP A 494 -17.15 -2.09 1.73
CA ASP A 494 -15.72 -2.11 2.05
C ASP A 494 -15.21 -3.52 2.38
N GLN A 495 -14.01 -3.85 1.88
CA GLN A 495 -13.38 -5.17 2.05
C GLN A 495 -12.12 -5.07 2.90
N VAL A 496 -12.05 -5.84 3.99
CA VAL A 496 -10.98 -5.82 5.00
C VAL A 496 -10.28 -7.19 5.00
N SER A 497 -8.95 -7.20 4.91
CA SER A 497 -8.18 -8.38 4.47
C SER A 497 -6.76 -8.45 5.05
N GLY A 498 -6.69 -8.59 6.37
CA GLY A 498 -5.47 -8.76 7.17
C GLY A 498 -5.64 -9.84 8.23
N SER A 499 -5.07 -9.66 9.42
CA SER A 499 -5.25 -10.55 10.58
C SER A 499 -4.65 -9.91 11.84
N TYR A 500 -5.17 -10.27 13.02
CA TYR A 500 -4.75 -9.76 14.32
C TYR A 500 -4.89 -8.23 14.49
N ALA A 501 -5.95 -7.64 13.95
CA ALA A 501 -6.27 -6.22 13.99
C ALA A 501 -7.56 -5.93 14.79
N THR A 502 -7.79 -4.64 15.07
CA THR A 502 -9.10 -4.12 15.51
C THR A 502 -9.76 -3.42 14.33
N ILE A 503 -11.01 -3.77 14.04
CA ILE A 503 -11.83 -3.19 12.98
C ILE A 503 -13.06 -2.57 13.64
N ASN A 504 -13.36 -1.31 13.35
CA ASN A 504 -14.47 -0.57 13.96
C ASN A 504 -15.37 -0.03 12.85
N PHE A 505 -16.52 -0.65 12.63
CA PHE A 505 -17.50 -0.18 11.63
C PHE A 505 -18.40 0.90 12.23
N VAL A 506 -18.46 2.07 11.59
CA VAL A 506 -19.29 3.18 12.04
C VAL A 506 -20.78 2.87 11.87
N SER A 507 -21.63 3.38 12.77
CA SER A 507 -23.07 3.09 12.76
C SER A 507 -23.74 3.49 11.44
N GLY A 508 -24.44 2.55 10.81
CA GLY A 508 -25.12 2.72 9.53
C GLY A 508 -24.23 2.47 8.30
N SER A 509 -23.03 1.92 8.47
CA SER A 509 -22.25 1.33 7.35
C SER A 509 -22.88 -0.01 6.92
N GLY A 510 -22.50 -0.59 5.78
CA GLY A 510 -23.22 -1.78 5.30
C GLY A 510 -22.66 -2.48 4.07
N ASP A 511 -22.98 -3.76 3.98
CA ASP A 511 -22.50 -4.72 2.99
C ASP A 511 -20.96 -4.87 3.04
N GLU A 512 -20.39 -4.69 4.24
CA GLU A 512 -18.97 -4.80 4.52
C GLU A 512 -18.52 -6.27 4.53
N LEU A 513 -17.26 -6.53 4.16
CA LEU A 513 -16.67 -7.87 4.14
C LEU A 513 -15.35 -7.89 4.89
N VAL A 514 -15.24 -8.72 5.94
CA VAL A 514 -13.97 -9.04 6.60
C VAL A 514 -13.56 -10.45 6.19
N THR A 515 -12.32 -10.63 5.74
CA THR A 515 -11.74 -11.95 5.36
C THR A 515 -10.49 -12.31 6.17
N GLY A 516 -10.18 -11.47 7.16
CA GLY A 516 -9.06 -11.67 8.06
C GLY A 516 -9.30 -12.79 9.07
N SER A 517 -8.34 -13.05 9.94
CA SER A 517 -8.50 -14.03 11.01
C SER A 517 -7.90 -13.51 12.32
N ASN A 518 -8.50 -13.91 13.44
CA ASN A 518 -8.09 -13.53 14.79
C ASN A 518 -8.26 -12.01 15.04
N ASP A 519 -9.30 -11.40 14.46
CA ASP A 519 -9.57 -9.97 14.50
C ASP A 519 -10.62 -9.60 15.57
N VAL A 520 -10.57 -8.36 16.08
CA VAL A 520 -11.59 -7.80 16.98
C VAL A 520 -12.45 -6.83 16.18
N ILE A 521 -13.73 -7.17 15.97
CA ILE A 521 -14.64 -6.43 15.09
C ILE A 521 -15.72 -5.74 15.93
N ASN A 522 -15.68 -4.42 16.00
CA ASN A 522 -16.69 -3.60 16.68
C ASN A 522 -17.73 -3.10 15.67
N ALA A 523 -18.88 -3.76 15.59
CA ALA A 523 -19.98 -3.34 14.72
C ALA A 523 -20.83 -2.25 15.39
N GLY A 524 -20.97 -1.09 14.73
CA GLY A 524 -21.88 -0.02 15.13
C GLY A 524 -23.36 -0.40 14.99
N ASN A 525 -24.25 0.45 15.52
CA ASN A 525 -25.70 0.27 15.34
C ASN A 525 -26.05 0.21 13.85
N SER A 526 -26.87 -0.77 13.45
CA SER A 526 -27.30 -0.94 12.05
C SER A 526 -26.16 -1.02 11.04
N VAL A 527 -25.08 -1.71 11.42
CA VAL A 527 -24.06 -2.21 10.48
C VAL A 527 -24.56 -3.52 9.87
N THR A 528 -24.36 -3.71 8.56
CA THR A 528 -24.49 -5.03 7.91
C THR A 528 -23.10 -5.48 7.43
N ALA A 529 -22.68 -6.70 7.81
CA ALA A 529 -21.35 -7.20 7.42
C ALA A 529 -21.30 -8.73 7.32
N GLN A 530 -20.44 -9.22 6.42
CA GLN A 530 -20.05 -10.62 6.30
C GLN A 530 -18.63 -10.79 6.84
N ILE A 531 -18.43 -11.73 7.76
CA ILE A 531 -17.15 -12.00 8.44
C ILE A 531 -16.72 -13.42 8.09
N ASP A 532 -15.84 -13.56 7.09
CA ASP A 532 -15.34 -14.82 6.50
C ASP A 532 -14.04 -15.33 7.19
N GLY A 533 -13.88 -15.06 8.49
CA GLY A 533 -12.63 -15.24 9.22
C GLY A 533 -12.47 -16.56 9.95
N ASN A 534 -11.57 -16.60 10.94
CA ASN A 534 -11.54 -17.63 11.98
C ASN A 534 -10.93 -17.08 13.27
N ASN A 535 -11.57 -17.37 14.40
CA ASN A 535 -11.22 -16.90 15.74
C ASN A 535 -11.47 -15.41 15.96
N GLU A 536 -12.54 -14.88 15.37
CA GLU A 536 -12.91 -13.48 15.56
C GLU A 536 -13.51 -13.21 16.93
N ASN A 537 -13.37 -11.98 17.40
CA ASN A 537 -14.14 -11.44 18.51
C ASN A 537 -15.04 -10.33 17.98
N ILE A 538 -16.30 -10.66 17.72
CA ILE A 538 -17.30 -9.77 17.12
C ILE A 538 -18.10 -9.13 18.26
N ILE A 539 -18.11 -7.81 18.34
CA ILE A 539 -18.83 -7.04 19.35
C ILE A 539 -19.84 -6.16 18.65
N GLU A 540 -21.12 -6.47 18.86
CA GLU A 540 -22.22 -5.83 18.16
C GLU A 540 -22.94 -4.78 19.02
N GLN A 541 -23.46 -3.74 18.36
CA GLN A 541 -24.42 -2.83 18.93
C GLN A 541 -25.81 -3.07 18.32
N SER A 542 -26.85 -2.52 18.94
CA SER A 542 -28.24 -2.85 18.64
C SER A 542 -28.61 -2.77 17.14
N ALA A 543 -29.33 -3.80 16.69
CA ALA A 543 -29.82 -3.96 15.32
C ALA A 543 -28.74 -3.96 14.23
N ALA A 544 -27.55 -4.49 14.51
CA ALA A 544 -26.64 -5.00 13.48
C ALA A 544 -27.17 -6.30 12.86
N ASP A 545 -26.73 -6.61 11.64
CA ASP A 545 -27.05 -7.82 10.89
C ASP A 545 -25.73 -8.43 10.36
N ILE A 546 -25.21 -9.42 11.10
CA ILE A 546 -23.89 -10.00 10.86
C ILE A 546 -24.04 -11.43 10.32
N THR A 547 -23.37 -11.70 9.21
CA THR A 547 -23.16 -13.07 8.72
C THR A 547 -21.76 -13.53 9.06
N ALA A 548 -21.64 -14.44 10.02
CA ALA A 548 -20.36 -15.03 10.43
C ALA A 548 -20.10 -16.35 9.68
N ALA A 549 -18.88 -16.51 9.19
CA ALA A 549 -18.45 -17.61 8.35
C ALA A 549 -17.00 -17.95 8.67
N GLY A 550 -16.80 -19.01 9.43
CA GLY A 550 -15.51 -19.26 10.04
C GLY A 550 -15.53 -20.46 10.96
N PHE A 551 -14.62 -20.43 11.93
CA PHE A 551 -14.52 -21.43 12.97
C PHE A 551 -14.07 -20.79 14.28
N ASN A 552 -14.86 -21.00 15.34
CA ASN A 552 -14.60 -20.60 16.72
C ASN A 552 -14.58 -19.08 16.94
N ASP A 553 -15.63 -18.41 16.48
CA ASP A 553 -15.81 -16.97 16.55
C ASP A 553 -16.69 -16.61 17.79
N ASP A 554 -16.21 -15.66 18.58
CA ASP A 554 -16.87 -15.14 19.80
C ASP A 554 -17.73 -13.93 19.43
N VAL A 555 -19.05 -14.08 19.37
CA VAL A 555 -20.02 -13.00 19.11
C VAL A 555 -20.63 -12.49 20.41
N THR A 556 -20.43 -11.21 20.72
CA THR A 556 -21.08 -10.52 21.85
C THR A 556 -22.11 -9.52 21.32
N ALA A 557 -23.40 -9.84 21.43
CA ALA A 557 -24.50 -9.08 20.84
C ALA A 557 -25.65 -8.85 21.83
N ASN A 558 -26.59 -7.96 21.50
CA ASN A 558 -27.87 -7.76 22.21
C ASN A 558 -28.85 -7.09 21.23
N TYR A 559 -30.03 -7.67 21.01
CA TYR A 559 -31.00 -7.22 19.99
C TYR A 559 -30.42 -7.16 18.56
N ALA A 560 -29.64 -8.17 18.17
CA ALA A 560 -29.00 -8.32 16.86
C ALA A 560 -29.68 -9.40 16.00
N THR A 561 -29.19 -9.53 14.76
CA THR A 561 -29.44 -10.71 13.91
C THR A 561 -28.09 -11.29 13.49
N ILE A 562 -27.86 -12.54 13.85
CA ILE A 562 -26.60 -13.27 13.64
C ILE A 562 -26.91 -14.47 12.74
N SER A 563 -26.20 -14.59 11.62
CA SER A 563 -26.39 -15.71 10.69
C SER A 563 -25.09 -16.46 10.48
N PHE A 564 -25.11 -17.78 10.67
CA PHE A 564 -23.95 -18.64 10.42
C PHE A 564 -24.12 -19.41 9.12
N VAL A 565 -23.08 -19.47 8.29
CA VAL A 565 -23.07 -20.31 7.07
C VAL A 565 -22.89 -21.79 7.40
N SER A 566 -23.26 -22.65 6.45
CA SER A 566 -23.22 -24.11 6.66
C SER A 566 -21.79 -24.61 6.88
N GLY A 567 -21.59 -25.28 8.01
CA GLY A 567 -20.31 -25.86 8.38
C GLY A 567 -19.43 -25.02 9.32
N SER A 568 -19.89 -23.85 9.83
CA SER A 568 -19.18 -23.14 10.90
C SER A 568 -19.16 -24.00 12.19
N THR A 569 -18.04 -24.04 12.92
CA THR A 569 -17.91 -24.88 14.12
C THR A 569 -17.08 -24.23 15.23
N GLY A 570 -17.63 -24.27 16.44
CA GLY A 570 -17.00 -23.81 17.67
C GLY A 570 -17.47 -22.41 18.10
N GLU A 571 -18.54 -21.92 17.48
CA GLU A 571 -19.02 -20.54 17.64
C GLU A 571 -19.57 -20.30 19.04
N LEU A 572 -19.34 -19.11 19.61
CA LEU A 572 -19.86 -18.73 20.91
C LEU A 572 -20.62 -17.41 20.79
N ILE A 573 -21.91 -17.43 21.09
CA ILE A 573 -22.77 -16.25 21.14
C ILE A 573 -23.03 -15.93 22.61
N VAL A 574 -22.75 -14.69 23.03
CA VAL A 574 -23.00 -14.18 24.37
C VAL A 574 -23.90 -12.95 24.27
N GLY A 575 -25.15 -13.07 24.73
CA GLY A 575 -26.14 -12.06 24.38
C GLY A 575 -27.44 -12.04 25.19
N SER A 576 -28.45 -11.42 24.59
CA SER A 576 -29.83 -11.33 25.08
C SER A 576 -30.72 -10.70 24.00
N TYR A 577 -31.84 -11.37 23.68
CA TYR A 577 -32.85 -10.93 22.70
C TYR A 577 -32.36 -10.92 21.23
N ASP A 578 -31.45 -11.81 20.87
CA ASP A 578 -30.85 -11.94 19.56
C ASP A 578 -31.58 -12.96 18.68
N LEU A 579 -31.57 -12.73 17.36
CA LEU A 579 -32.09 -13.66 16.34
C LEU A 579 -30.92 -14.41 15.70
N ILE A 580 -30.84 -15.71 15.92
CA ILE A 580 -29.73 -16.57 15.48
C ILE A 580 -30.22 -17.48 14.36
N ASN A 581 -29.57 -17.44 13.20
CA ASN A 581 -29.87 -18.29 12.04
C ASN A 581 -28.72 -19.29 11.85
N ALA A 582 -28.85 -20.49 12.39
CA ALA A 582 -27.86 -21.56 12.24
C ALA A 582 -28.13 -22.39 10.98
N SER A 583 -27.22 -22.34 10.01
CA SER A 583 -27.30 -23.20 8.83
C SER A 583 -27.02 -24.68 9.15
N ASN A 584 -27.25 -25.58 8.17
CA ASN A 584 -26.96 -27.02 8.30
C ASN A 584 -25.52 -27.23 8.80
N SER A 585 -25.35 -28.11 9.80
CA SER A 585 -24.04 -28.48 10.35
C SER A 585 -23.23 -27.31 10.92
N VAL A 586 -23.92 -26.31 11.47
CA VAL A 586 -23.33 -25.34 12.40
C VAL A 586 -23.21 -25.97 13.78
N THR A 587 -22.09 -25.75 14.48
CA THR A 587 -21.98 -26.08 15.92
C THR A 587 -21.72 -24.83 16.75
N ALA A 588 -22.64 -24.46 17.64
CA ALA A 588 -22.60 -23.19 18.38
C ALA A 588 -23.01 -23.32 19.85
N GLN A 589 -22.40 -22.53 20.72
CA GLN A 589 -22.86 -22.30 22.09
C GLN A 589 -23.54 -20.92 22.18
N VAL A 590 -24.72 -20.85 22.82
CA VAL A 590 -25.51 -19.62 22.98
C VAL A 590 -25.75 -19.38 24.48
N ASP A 591 -25.00 -18.44 25.05
CA ASP A 591 -25.09 -18.01 26.45
C ASP A 591 -25.91 -16.71 26.52
N GLY A 592 -27.21 -16.83 26.79
CA GLY A 592 -28.18 -15.77 26.50
C GLY A 592 -29.40 -15.71 27.44
N ASN A 593 -30.38 -14.90 27.06
CA ASN A 593 -31.77 -14.99 27.54
C ASN A 593 -32.72 -14.40 26.49
N SER A 594 -33.84 -15.07 26.25
CA SER A 594 -34.86 -14.68 25.28
C SER A 594 -34.35 -14.67 23.84
N GLU A 595 -33.44 -15.60 23.51
CA GLU A 595 -32.94 -15.80 22.16
C GLU A 595 -33.98 -16.45 21.25
N PHE A 596 -33.90 -16.18 19.96
CA PHE A 596 -34.65 -16.92 18.95
C PHE A 596 -33.67 -17.59 17.99
N ILE A 597 -33.50 -18.90 18.14
CA ILE A 597 -32.62 -19.73 17.34
C ILE A 597 -33.47 -20.39 16.25
N SER A 598 -33.12 -20.21 14.99
CA SER A 598 -33.69 -20.96 13.87
C SER A 598 -32.61 -21.78 13.20
N GLU A 599 -32.86 -23.08 13.11
CA GLU A 599 -31.88 -24.07 12.67
C GLU A 599 -32.30 -24.71 11.35
N LEU A 600 -31.31 -25.03 10.52
CA LEU A 600 -31.48 -25.94 9.39
C LEU A 600 -30.90 -27.31 9.76
N SER A 601 -31.56 -28.37 9.27
CA SER A 601 -31.31 -29.78 9.62
C SER A 601 -29.85 -30.17 9.87
N GLY A 602 -29.59 -30.81 11.01
CA GLY A 602 -28.28 -31.32 11.40
C GLY A 602 -27.32 -30.28 11.96
N ALA A 603 -27.81 -29.24 12.63
CA ALA A 603 -27.03 -28.39 13.52
C ALA A 603 -26.82 -29.06 14.91
N ASP A 604 -25.84 -28.58 15.67
CA ASP A 604 -25.54 -28.99 17.06
C ASP A 604 -25.38 -27.74 17.93
N VAL A 605 -26.42 -27.38 18.68
CA VAL A 605 -26.48 -26.12 19.45
C VAL A 605 -26.53 -26.41 20.94
N THR A 606 -25.68 -25.72 21.71
CA THR A 606 -25.73 -25.73 23.19
C THR A 606 -26.23 -24.38 23.68
N ALA A 607 -27.44 -24.32 24.23
CA ALA A 607 -28.04 -23.09 24.75
C ALA A 607 -28.02 -23.04 26.28
N ALA A 608 -27.92 -21.84 26.84
CA ALA A 608 -27.86 -21.61 28.28
C ALA A 608 -28.49 -20.27 28.63
N GLY A 609 -29.56 -20.28 29.43
CA GLY A 609 -30.27 -19.03 29.68
C GLY A 609 -31.64 -19.16 30.30
N ALA A 610 -32.58 -18.43 29.70
CA ALA A 610 -33.99 -18.44 30.04
C ALA A 610 -34.84 -17.80 28.93
N PHE A 611 -35.97 -18.42 28.62
CA PHE A 611 -36.96 -17.99 27.63
C PHE A 611 -36.48 -18.07 26.17
N ASP A 612 -35.51 -18.91 25.88
CA ASP A 612 -34.96 -19.11 24.55
C ASP A 612 -35.91 -19.99 23.72
N THR A 613 -36.06 -19.67 22.43
CA THR A 613 -36.93 -20.40 21.50
C THR A 613 -36.08 -20.98 20.37
N VAL A 614 -36.14 -22.29 20.18
CA VAL A 614 -35.40 -23.03 19.15
C VAL A 614 -36.38 -23.61 18.13
N LEU A 615 -36.26 -23.21 16.86
CA LEU A 615 -36.99 -23.81 15.74
C LEU A 615 -36.04 -24.73 14.97
N ALA A 616 -36.17 -26.04 15.17
CA ALA A 616 -35.28 -27.05 14.61
C ALA A 616 -36.04 -28.22 13.95
N SER A 617 -35.31 -29.14 13.32
CA SER A 617 -35.83 -30.44 12.85
C SER A 617 -34.65 -31.32 12.43
N SER A 618 -34.53 -32.52 12.99
CA SER A 618 -33.35 -33.38 12.79
C SER A 618 -32.03 -32.73 13.23
N ALA A 619 -32.05 -31.99 14.33
CA ALA A 619 -30.90 -31.34 14.96
C ALA A 619 -30.50 -32.01 16.29
N THR A 620 -29.41 -31.52 16.90
CA THR A 620 -29.02 -31.83 18.28
C THR A 620 -28.99 -30.53 19.08
N ILE A 621 -29.72 -30.49 20.19
CA ILE A 621 -29.91 -29.31 21.03
C ILE A 621 -29.55 -29.69 22.46
N ASN A 622 -28.71 -28.91 23.13
CA ASN A 622 -28.28 -29.17 24.50
C ASN A 622 -28.57 -27.96 25.39
N PHE A 623 -29.35 -28.10 26.45
CA PHE A 623 -29.56 -27.04 27.43
C PHE A 623 -28.68 -27.21 28.67
N LEU A 624 -27.95 -26.17 29.07
CA LEU A 624 -27.12 -26.24 30.28
C LEU A 624 -27.96 -26.28 31.56
N SER A 625 -27.37 -26.81 32.64
CA SER A 625 -28.05 -26.99 33.92
C SER A 625 -28.57 -25.67 34.51
N GLY A 626 -29.87 -25.60 34.78
CA GLY A 626 -30.55 -24.43 35.33
C GLY A 626 -31.12 -23.45 34.29
N SER A 627 -31.17 -23.83 33.00
CA SER A 627 -31.92 -23.10 31.96
C SER A 627 -33.43 -23.13 32.25
N THR A 628 -34.21 -22.09 31.95
CA THR A 628 -35.62 -21.99 32.37
C THR A 628 -36.58 -21.33 31.38
N ASN A 629 -37.70 -22.01 31.15
CA ASN A 629 -38.80 -21.66 30.25
C ASN A 629 -38.39 -21.67 28.77
N GLU A 630 -37.55 -22.63 28.39
CA GLU A 630 -37.13 -22.81 27.00
C GLU A 630 -38.27 -23.40 26.16
N LEU A 631 -38.28 -23.13 24.87
CA LEU A 631 -39.24 -23.70 23.91
C LEU A 631 -38.47 -24.30 22.73
N ILE A 632 -38.70 -25.58 22.44
CA ILE A 632 -38.29 -26.20 21.17
C ILE A 632 -39.55 -26.46 20.34
N GLU A 633 -39.60 -25.96 19.11
CA GLU A 633 -40.57 -26.43 18.11
C GLU A 633 -39.81 -27.17 17.00
N GLY A 634 -40.11 -28.46 16.79
CA GLY A 634 -39.36 -29.30 15.86
C GLY A 634 -39.98 -30.66 15.56
N SER A 635 -39.15 -31.61 15.14
CA SER A 635 -39.48 -33.04 14.96
C SER A 635 -38.23 -33.83 14.54
N ASN A 636 -38.04 -35.01 15.13
CA ASN A 636 -36.87 -35.89 14.98
C ASN A 636 -35.57 -35.31 15.58
N ASP A 637 -35.69 -34.46 16.59
CA ASP A 637 -34.57 -33.79 17.25
C ASP A 637 -34.03 -34.60 18.43
N ILE A 638 -32.74 -34.42 18.74
CA ILE A 638 -32.08 -35.00 19.92
C ILE A 638 -31.80 -33.88 20.91
N ILE A 639 -32.40 -33.94 22.09
CA ILE A 639 -32.48 -32.86 23.07
C ILE A 639 -31.81 -33.32 24.36
N GLY A 640 -30.59 -32.84 24.65
CA GLY A 640 -29.90 -33.08 25.91
C GLY A 640 -30.26 -32.02 26.96
N LEU A 641 -30.67 -32.43 28.16
CA LEU A 641 -30.97 -31.51 29.26
C LEU A 641 -29.92 -31.63 30.37
N GLY A 642 -29.43 -30.49 30.84
CA GLY A 642 -28.74 -30.38 32.12
C GLY A 642 -29.70 -30.59 33.30
N ASN A 643 -29.21 -30.45 34.54
CA ASN A 643 -30.07 -30.59 35.72
C ASN A 643 -30.89 -29.32 35.97
N SER A 644 -32.14 -29.49 36.41
CA SER A 644 -33.09 -28.43 36.74
C SER A 644 -33.41 -27.49 35.57
N VAL A 645 -33.52 -28.05 34.37
CA VAL A 645 -34.00 -27.35 33.17
C VAL A 645 -35.53 -27.29 33.17
N THR A 646 -36.13 -26.18 32.71
CA THR A 646 -37.59 -26.12 32.51
C THR A 646 -37.95 -25.62 31.11
N GLY A 647 -38.98 -26.19 30.48
CA GLY A 647 -39.35 -25.81 29.12
C GLY A 647 -40.50 -26.61 28.50
N GLU A 648 -40.75 -26.36 27.21
CA GLU A 648 -41.76 -27.00 26.37
C GLU A 648 -41.08 -27.56 25.10
N VAL A 649 -41.41 -28.80 24.73
CA VAL A 649 -40.97 -29.46 23.49
C VAL A 649 -42.20 -29.78 22.66
N VAL A 650 -42.31 -29.14 21.50
CA VAL A 650 -43.45 -29.28 20.58
C VAL A 650 -42.95 -29.96 19.30
N GLY A 651 -43.40 -31.18 19.03
CA GLY A 651 -42.86 -31.94 17.92
C GLY A 651 -43.44 -33.33 17.69
N ASN A 652 -42.63 -34.22 17.13
CA ASN A 652 -42.93 -35.65 16.95
C ASN A 652 -41.62 -36.40 16.70
N THR A 653 -41.50 -37.59 17.28
CA THR A 653 -40.33 -38.49 17.13
C THR A 653 -39.05 -37.90 17.73
N ASP A 654 -39.20 -37.04 18.73
CA ASP A 654 -38.11 -36.36 19.41
C ASP A 654 -37.52 -37.24 20.53
N ARG A 655 -36.22 -37.12 20.77
CA ARG A 655 -35.52 -37.83 21.85
C ARG A 655 -35.00 -36.81 22.86
N ILE A 656 -35.46 -36.90 24.08
CA ILE A 656 -35.07 -36.04 25.21
C ILE A 656 -34.23 -36.86 26.18
N ASP A 657 -32.94 -36.60 26.24
CA ASP A 657 -32.01 -37.16 27.23
C ASP A 657 -31.96 -36.18 28.43
N GLY A 658 -32.80 -36.46 29.44
CA GLY A 658 -33.01 -35.66 30.64
C GLY A 658 -31.86 -35.70 31.65
N GLY A 659 -31.82 -34.67 32.50
CA GLY A 659 -30.87 -34.53 33.60
C GLY A 659 -31.43 -35.07 34.92
N THR A 660 -31.66 -34.17 35.87
CA THR A 660 -32.39 -34.46 37.11
C THR A 660 -33.11 -33.21 37.64
N SER A 661 -34.32 -33.39 38.16
CA SER A 661 -35.20 -32.31 38.65
C SER A 661 -35.66 -31.32 37.57
N ASP A 662 -35.74 -31.78 36.33
CA ASP A 662 -36.22 -31.03 35.18
C ASP A 662 -37.76 -30.89 35.20
N VAL A 663 -38.31 -29.92 34.48
CA VAL A 663 -39.76 -29.68 34.37
C VAL A 663 -40.12 -29.39 32.92
N ILE A 664 -40.53 -30.43 32.18
CA ILE A 664 -40.71 -30.39 30.73
C ILE A 664 -42.16 -30.68 30.34
N GLU A 665 -42.74 -29.80 29.52
CA GLU A 665 -44.02 -30.01 28.84
C GLU A 665 -43.72 -30.59 27.45
N VAL A 666 -44.42 -31.64 27.02
CA VAL A 666 -44.23 -32.30 25.71
C VAL A 666 -45.57 -32.35 24.96
N ASP A 667 -45.66 -31.70 23.80
CA ASP A 667 -46.82 -31.75 22.89
C ASP A 667 -46.41 -32.39 21.56
N GLY A 668 -46.67 -33.69 21.43
CA GLY A 668 -46.19 -34.45 20.28
C GLY A 668 -46.73 -35.88 20.16
N GLN A 669 -45.96 -36.73 19.48
CA GLN A 669 -46.20 -38.15 19.22
C GLN A 669 -44.91 -38.89 18.88
N TYR A 670 -44.75 -40.09 19.44
CA TYR A 670 -43.57 -40.96 19.33
C TYR A 670 -42.31 -40.38 19.99
N ASP A 671 -42.50 -39.54 21.00
CA ASP A 671 -41.41 -38.84 21.69
C ASP A 671 -40.86 -39.68 22.84
N SER A 672 -39.55 -39.67 23.04
CA SER A 672 -38.88 -40.54 24.03
C SER A 672 -38.08 -39.73 25.04
N PHE A 673 -38.36 -39.91 26.33
CA PHE A 673 -37.68 -39.24 27.45
C PHE A 673 -36.86 -40.24 28.26
N TYR A 674 -35.60 -39.88 28.54
CA TYR A 674 -34.62 -40.67 29.30
C TYR A 674 -34.04 -39.79 30.42
N GLY A 675 -34.60 -39.81 31.63
CA GLY A 675 -34.18 -38.92 32.74
C GLY A 675 -34.35 -39.57 34.12
N SER A 676 -34.36 -38.80 35.20
CA SER A 676 -34.68 -39.29 36.56
C SER A 676 -34.90 -38.16 37.59
N TYR A 677 -35.99 -38.29 38.35
CA TYR A 677 -36.50 -37.31 39.32
C TYR A 677 -37.08 -36.04 38.68
N ASP A 678 -37.64 -36.16 37.48
CA ASP A 678 -38.13 -35.06 36.66
C ASP A 678 -39.67 -34.91 36.75
N ILE A 679 -40.20 -33.79 36.26
CA ILE A 679 -41.64 -33.54 36.13
C ILE A 679 -41.96 -33.41 34.64
N ILE A 680 -42.84 -34.27 34.15
CA ILE A 680 -43.17 -34.34 32.72
C ILE A 680 -44.69 -34.22 32.56
N ASP A 681 -45.15 -33.24 31.77
CA ASP A 681 -46.56 -33.05 31.41
C ASP A 681 -46.73 -33.29 29.91
N TYR A 682 -47.51 -34.30 29.53
CA TYR A 682 -47.81 -34.59 28.14
C TYR A 682 -49.13 -33.94 27.74
N LEU A 683 -49.04 -32.88 26.95
CA LEU A 683 -50.19 -32.27 26.31
C LEU A 683 -50.64 -33.07 25.08
N GLY A 684 -51.92 -32.97 24.75
CA GLY A 684 -52.41 -33.44 23.45
C GLY A 684 -52.55 -34.97 23.32
N ASN A 685 -51.82 -35.56 22.37
CA ASN A 685 -52.03 -36.93 21.91
C ASN A 685 -50.77 -37.79 22.07
N ALA A 686 -50.47 -38.23 23.29
CA ALA A 686 -49.29 -39.01 23.63
C ALA A 686 -49.24 -40.44 23.05
N THR A 687 -49.42 -40.58 21.74
CA THR A 687 -49.44 -41.88 21.04
C THR A 687 -48.03 -42.27 20.64
N GLY A 688 -47.51 -43.30 21.31
CA GLY A 688 -46.19 -43.87 21.04
C GLY A 688 -45.07 -43.27 21.87
N ASP A 689 -45.40 -42.36 22.79
CA ASP A 689 -44.43 -41.70 23.65
C ASP A 689 -43.96 -42.65 24.75
N VAL A 690 -42.70 -42.53 25.15
CA VAL A 690 -42.03 -43.42 26.10
C VAL A 690 -41.24 -42.59 27.10
N ILE A 691 -41.40 -42.90 28.38
CA ILE A 691 -40.60 -42.32 29.46
C ILE A 691 -39.82 -43.45 30.11
N THR A 692 -38.53 -43.22 30.36
CA THR A 692 -37.64 -44.15 31.06
C THR A 692 -36.81 -43.40 32.09
N GLY A 693 -36.71 -43.96 33.29
CA GLY A 693 -36.12 -43.25 34.42
C GLY A 693 -36.68 -43.67 35.76
N ALA A 694 -36.13 -43.11 36.84
CA ALA A 694 -36.55 -43.44 38.19
C ALA A 694 -36.91 -42.18 39.00
N GLY A 695 -38.13 -42.18 39.56
CA GLY A 695 -38.58 -41.16 40.51
C GLY A 695 -39.27 -39.94 39.89
N ASP A 696 -39.69 -40.05 38.62
CA ASP A 696 -40.35 -39.00 37.85
C ASP A 696 -41.80 -38.78 38.30
N SER A 697 -42.36 -37.61 37.96
CA SER A 697 -43.69 -37.16 38.39
C SER A 697 -44.50 -36.69 37.19
N LEU A 698 -45.47 -37.51 36.78
CA LEU A 698 -46.25 -37.31 35.55
C LEU A 698 -47.63 -36.70 35.87
N ASP A 699 -48.01 -35.60 35.19
CA ASP A 699 -49.40 -35.08 35.23
C ASP A 699 -50.16 -35.53 33.97
N PHE A 700 -50.85 -36.67 34.05
CA PHE A 700 -51.44 -37.29 32.87
C PHE A 700 -52.73 -36.60 32.37
N GLY A 701 -52.60 -35.80 31.31
CA GLY A 701 -53.72 -35.34 30.48
C GLY A 701 -54.48 -36.47 29.78
N SER A 702 -53.76 -37.44 29.17
CA SER A 702 -54.34 -38.70 28.69
C SER A 702 -53.33 -39.81 28.33
N THR A 703 -53.53 -41.00 28.91
CA THR A 703 -53.16 -42.34 28.40
C THR A 703 -51.71 -42.66 28.01
N GLY A 704 -50.71 -41.84 28.35
CA GLY A 704 -49.32 -42.34 28.38
C GLY A 704 -49.18 -43.49 29.39
N GLU A 705 -48.36 -44.49 29.08
CA GLU A 705 -48.06 -45.60 29.99
C GLU A 705 -46.74 -45.30 30.74
N ASP A 706 -46.86 -45.07 32.04
CA ASP A 706 -45.75 -45.01 32.98
C ASP A 706 -45.16 -46.42 33.18
N TYR A 707 -43.91 -46.61 32.79
CA TYR A 707 -43.17 -47.87 32.99
C TYR A 707 -42.34 -47.85 34.29
N GLY A 708 -42.87 -47.33 35.42
CA GLY A 708 -42.18 -47.43 36.71
C GLY A 708 -42.95 -47.15 38.01
N ASP A 709 -43.58 -48.17 38.61
CA ASP A 709 -43.37 -48.61 40.03
C ASP A 709 -44.39 -49.68 40.47
N ASP A 710 -43.93 -50.90 40.74
CA ASP A 710 -44.58 -51.81 41.71
C ASP A 710 -43.56 -52.86 42.24
N ASP A 711 -42.58 -52.40 43.04
CA ASP A 711 -41.90 -53.17 44.11
C ASP A 711 -41.34 -54.59 43.78
N TYR A 712 -40.79 -54.77 42.57
CA TYR A 712 -39.74 -55.71 42.09
C TYR A 712 -39.10 -54.96 40.89
N TRP A 713 -37.87 -55.19 40.41
CA TRP A 713 -37.25 -56.44 39.98
C TRP A 713 -35.74 -56.37 40.19
N ASP A 714 -35.05 -57.48 39.92
CA ASP A 714 -33.63 -57.43 39.57
C ASP A 714 -33.53 -56.87 38.13
N ASP A 715 -32.44 -56.20 37.78
CA ASP A 715 -32.25 -55.66 36.43
C ASP A 715 -32.07 -56.85 35.46
N ASP A 716 -33.13 -57.21 34.73
CA ASP A 716 -33.16 -58.32 33.78
C ASP A 716 -32.58 -57.87 32.42
N TYR A 717 -31.44 -58.44 32.03
CA TYR A 717 -30.78 -58.18 30.74
C TYR A 717 -30.88 -59.39 29.82
N GLY A 718 -31.00 -59.15 28.51
CA GLY A 718 -31.00 -60.17 27.45
C GLY A 718 -30.11 -59.78 26.28
N PHE A 719 -29.44 -60.75 25.65
CA PHE A 719 -28.48 -60.55 24.55
C PHE A 719 -28.60 -61.70 23.52
N TYR A 720 -28.24 -61.46 22.25
CA TYR A 720 -28.51 -62.38 21.14
C TYR A 720 -27.27 -62.73 20.31
N GLY A 721 -26.86 -64.00 20.30
CA GLY A 721 -26.02 -64.56 19.24
C GLY A 721 -26.80 -64.78 17.96
N LEU A 722 -26.82 -63.79 17.05
CA LEU A 722 -27.51 -63.91 15.77
C LEU A 722 -26.64 -64.63 14.73
N ALA A 723 -27.18 -65.68 14.11
CA ALA A 723 -26.51 -66.45 13.06
C ALA A 723 -27.48 -66.89 11.96
N GLY A 724 -27.03 -66.85 10.71
CA GLY A 724 -27.86 -67.24 9.57
C GLY A 724 -27.24 -66.83 8.24
N SER A 725 -28.09 -66.60 7.24
CA SER A 725 -27.71 -65.81 6.07
C SER A 725 -27.87 -64.32 6.36
N ASP A 726 -27.10 -63.44 5.72
CA ASP A 726 -27.16 -61.99 5.88
C ASP A 726 -28.62 -61.49 5.81
N SER A 727 -29.42 -62.02 4.87
CA SER A 727 -30.83 -61.63 4.70
C SER A 727 -31.76 -62.03 5.85
N VAL A 728 -31.41 -63.07 6.61
CA VAL A 728 -32.17 -63.54 7.78
C VAL A 728 -31.75 -62.76 9.01
N VAL A 729 -30.44 -62.61 9.26
CA VAL A 729 -29.91 -61.77 10.35
C VAL A 729 -30.38 -60.32 10.21
N GLN A 730 -30.27 -59.71 9.03
CA GLN A 730 -30.77 -58.36 8.79
C GLN A 730 -32.30 -58.26 8.88
N SER A 731 -33.05 -59.34 8.69
CA SER A 731 -34.51 -59.33 8.92
C SER A 731 -34.84 -59.39 10.42
N ALA A 732 -34.06 -60.14 11.20
CA ALA A 732 -34.22 -60.23 12.66
C ALA A 732 -33.86 -58.93 13.35
N VAL A 733 -32.68 -58.36 13.07
CA VAL A 733 -32.21 -57.08 13.64
C VAL A 733 -33.19 -55.93 13.37
N ASN A 734 -33.78 -55.89 12.18
CA ASN A 734 -34.75 -54.86 11.78
C ASN A 734 -36.21 -55.22 12.14
N ALA A 735 -36.47 -56.25 12.95
CA ALA A 735 -37.82 -56.59 13.40
C ALA A 735 -38.35 -55.59 14.44
N ASN A 736 -39.62 -55.20 14.30
CA ASN A 736 -40.29 -54.32 15.27
C ASN A 736 -40.42 -54.95 16.67
N ILE A 737 -40.44 -56.29 16.76
CA ILE A 737 -40.34 -57.05 18.00
C ILE A 737 -39.49 -58.30 17.75
N GLY A 738 -38.60 -58.63 18.69
CA GLY A 738 -37.76 -59.84 18.61
C GLY A 738 -38.56 -61.13 18.77
N VAL A 739 -38.06 -62.24 18.20
CA VAL A 739 -38.76 -63.53 18.27
C VAL A 739 -38.84 -64.04 19.71
N VAL A 740 -37.76 -63.90 20.49
CA VAL A 740 -37.74 -64.27 21.92
C VAL A 740 -38.65 -63.33 22.74
N ALA A 741 -38.54 -62.01 22.55
CA ALA A 741 -39.44 -61.04 23.18
C ALA A 741 -40.92 -61.34 22.90
N GLN A 742 -41.24 -61.66 21.64
CA GLN A 742 -42.59 -62.04 21.24
C GLN A 742 -43.03 -63.39 21.83
N TYR A 743 -42.11 -64.34 22.04
CA TYR A 743 -42.40 -65.61 22.72
C TYR A 743 -42.71 -65.39 24.21
N GLU A 744 -41.92 -64.61 24.93
CA GLU A 744 -42.14 -64.33 26.36
C GLU A 744 -43.43 -63.53 26.61
N LEU A 745 -43.75 -62.54 25.76
CA LEU A 745 -45.07 -61.88 25.78
C LEU A 745 -46.24 -62.88 25.60
N ASN A 746 -46.04 -63.98 24.88
CA ASN A 746 -47.07 -65.01 24.70
C ASN A 746 -47.17 -65.97 25.91
N GLN A 747 -46.11 -66.13 26.71
CA GLN A 747 -46.18 -66.81 28.01
C GLN A 747 -46.75 -65.90 29.11
N GLY A 748 -46.63 -64.59 28.92
CA GLY A 748 -47.03 -63.56 29.88
C GLY A 748 -45.90 -63.18 30.84
N ASP A 749 -44.64 -63.44 30.45
CA ASP A 749 -43.46 -63.03 31.20
C ASP A 749 -42.92 -61.70 30.64
N TYR A 750 -43.37 -60.60 31.26
CA TYR A 750 -43.18 -59.26 30.69
C TYR A 750 -41.78 -58.71 30.93
N ALA A 751 -41.09 -59.11 32.00
CA ALA A 751 -39.74 -58.65 32.31
C ALA A 751 -38.73 -59.27 31.33
N GLU A 752 -38.78 -60.59 31.17
CA GLU A 752 -37.98 -61.33 30.17
C GLU A 752 -38.30 -60.86 28.73
N ALA A 753 -39.55 -60.51 28.42
CA ALA A 753 -39.90 -59.92 27.13
C ALA A 753 -39.27 -58.55 26.88
N VAL A 754 -39.11 -57.72 27.92
CA VAL A 754 -38.44 -56.41 27.84
C VAL A 754 -36.93 -56.60 27.72
N ALA A 755 -36.33 -57.47 28.54
CA ALA A 755 -34.93 -57.86 28.46
C ALA A 755 -34.57 -58.36 27.04
N ALA A 756 -35.38 -59.26 26.49
CA ALA A 756 -35.28 -59.75 25.13
C ALA A 756 -35.53 -58.67 24.06
N GLN A 757 -36.25 -57.57 24.35
CA GLN A 757 -36.42 -56.50 23.38
C GLN A 757 -35.26 -55.48 23.43
N LEU A 758 -34.67 -55.26 24.60
CA LEU A 758 -33.47 -54.43 24.79
C LEU A 758 -32.25 -55.08 24.12
N GLY A 759 -32.05 -56.40 24.26
CA GLY A 759 -30.98 -57.11 23.54
C GLY A 759 -31.04 -56.95 22.02
N LEU A 760 -32.25 -56.92 21.44
CA LEU A 760 -32.40 -56.71 20.00
C LEU A 760 -32.11 -55.26 19.58
N LEU A 761 -32.40 -54.30 20.45
CA LEU A 761 -32.06 -52.88 20.24
C LEU A 761 -30.54 -52.68 20.29
N GLN A 762 -29.84 -53.34 21.22
CA GLN A 762 -28.38 -53.34 21.30
C GLN A 762 -27.74 -53.93 20.03
N ALA A 763 -28.17 -55.13 19.61
CA ALA A 763 -27.72 -55.76 18.35
C ALA A 763 -27.95 -54.84 17.13
N ARG A 764 -29.06 -54.11 17.10
CA ARG A 764 -29.36 -53.11 16.05
C ARG A 764 -28.44 -51.89 16.10
N GLN A 765 -28.06 -51.42 17.28
CA GLN A 765 -27.10 -50.32 17.45
C GLN A 765 -25.70 -50.74 16.98
N ALA A 766 -25.26 -51.95 17.35
CA ALA A 766 -24.02 -52.55 16.87
C ALA A 766 -24.00 -52.70 15.33
N ALA A 767 -25.11 -53.15 14.74
CA ALA A 767 -25.28 -53.26 13.29
C ALA A 767 -25.20 -51.90 12.57
N ALA A 768 -25.81 -50.85 13.13
CA ALA A 768 -25.75 -49.50 12.56
C ALA A 768 -24.34 -48.89 12.63
N GLY A 769 -23.56 -49.23 13.67
CA GLY A 769 -22.18 -48.75 13.86
C GLY A 769 -21.11 -49.44 13.00
N ALA A 770 -21.45 -50.46 12.20
CA ALA A 770 -20.51 -51.34 11.50
C ALA A 770 -19.83 -50.70 10.25
N ALA A 771 -19.15 -49.56 10.43
CA ALA A 771 -18.52 -48.78 9.37
C ALA A 771 -16.96 -48.84 9.37
N GLY A 772 -16.40 -50.05 9.29
CA GLY A 772 -15.00 -50.25 8.84
C GLY A 772 -13.88 -49.73 9.74
N GLY A 773 -14.12 -49.60 11.05
CA GLY A 773 -13.12 -49.24 12.06
C GLY A 773 -13.10 -50.23 13.23
N VAL A 774 -12.03 -50.19 14.04
CA VAL A 774 -11.93 -50.99 15.28
C VAL A 774 -12.96 -50.44 16.27
N GLY A 775 -13.95 -51.25 16.63
CA GLY A 775 -14.97 -50.90 17.60
C GLY A 775 -14.39 -50.76 19.01
N THR A 776 -15.07 -50.02 19.88
CA THR A 776 -14.79 -50.04 21.32
C THR A 776 -15.70 -51.05 22.00
N ALA A 777 -15.14 -51.90 22.87
CA ALA A 777 -15.95 -52.79 23.69
C ALA A 777 -16.89 -51.96 24.59
N VAL A 778 -18.17 -52.34 24.58
CA VAL A 778 -19.23 -51.72 25.38
C VAL A 778 -19.47 -52.60 26.62
N ALA A 779 -19.72 -51.96 27.76
CA ALA A 779 -20.03 -52.61 29.03
C ALA A 779 -21.49 -52.30 29.39
N GLU A 780 -22.29 -53.32 29.69
CA GLU A 780 -23.69 -53.14 30.10
C GLU A 780 -24.07 -54.02 31.30
N GLY A 781 -25.03 -53.50 32.07
CA GLY A 781 -25.72 -54.17 33.16
C GLY A 781 -24.95 -54.35 34.47
N GLY A 782 -23.84 -55.08 34.47
CA GLY A 782 -23.13 -55.35 35.72
C GLY A 782 -21.86 -56.17 35.61
N THR A 783 -21.26 -56.43 36.77
CA THR A 783 -20.08 -57.31 36.91
C THR A 783 -20.29 -58.29 38.04
N TRP A 784 -19.65 -59.45 37.99
CA TRP A 784 -19.64 -60.38 39.12
C TRP A 784 -18.78 -59.84 40.27
N GLY A 785 -19.33 -59.71 41.49
CA GLY A 785 -18.56 -59.30 42.67
C GLY A 785 -17.62 -60.38 43.24
N SER A 786 -17.63 -61.58 42.65
CA SER A 786 -16.76 -62.71 42.99
C SER A 786 -15.74 -62.99 41.88
N ASN A 787 -14.46 -63.15 42.24
CA ASN A 787 -13.43 -63.63 41.29
C ASN A 787 -13.50 -65.15 41.02
N VAL A 788 -14.45 -65.86 41.63
CA VAL A 788 -14.73 -67.29 41.40
C VAL A 788 -16.18 -67.44 41.00
N ILE A 789 -16.43 -67.81 39.75
CA ILE A 789 -17.77 -68.00 39.18
C ILE A 789 -18.00 -69.49 38.98
N THR A 790 -19.14 -69.99 39.45
CA THR A 790 -19.55 -71.37 39.26
C THR A 790 -20.44 -71.50 38.02
N TRP A 791 -20.25 -72.58 37.26
CA TRP A 791 -21.07 -72.86 36.09
C TRP A 791 -21.56 -74.30 36.09
N SER A 792 -22.72 -74.54 35.48
CA SER A 792 -23.25 -75.87 35.20
C SER A 792 -23.77 -75.96 33.77
N ALA A 793 -23.75 -77.17 33.20
CA ALA A 793 -24.32 -77.46 31.90
C ALA A 793 -25.43 -78.52 32.04
N GLU A 794 -26.62 -78.22 31.53
CA GLU A 794 -27.84 -79.02 31.76
C GLU A 794 -28.01 -80.13 30.69
N GLY A 795 -29.13 -80.86 30.74
CA GLY A 795 -29.31 -82.11 29.99
C GLY A 795 -29.19 -81.95 28.46
N GLY A 796 -28.29 -82.71 27.83
CA GLY A 796 -28.03 -82.66 26.38
C GLY A 796 -26.62 -82.16 26.04
N THR A 797 -26.00 -81.40 26.93
CA THR A 797 -24.68 -80.76 26.73
C THR A 797 -23.47 -81.72 26.78
N GLN A 798 -23.62 -82.93 27.34
CA GLN A 798 -22.52 -83.85 27.65
C GLN A 798 -21.68 -84.32 26.44
N GLU A 799 -22.15 -84.17 25.20
CA GLU A 799 -21.34 -84.46 24.01
C GLU A 799 -20.29 -83.35 23.74
N TYR A 800 -20.46 -82.18 24.34
CA TYR A 800 -19.72 -80.95 24.08
C TYR A 800 -19.00 -80.37 25.33
N ASP A 801 -18.89 -81.14 26.41
CA ASP A 801 -18.18 -80.76 27.66
C ASP A 801 -16.78 -80.18 27.40
N VAL A 802 -16.09 -80.69 26.37
CA VAL A 802 -14.74 -80.25 25.99
C VAL A 802 -14.74 -78.82 25.43
N GLN A 803 -15.72 -78.49 24.60
CA GLN A 803 -15.91 -77.17 24.00
C GLN A 803 -16.33 -76.15 25.07
N ILE A 804 -17.30 -76.50 25.91
CA ILE A 804 -17.79 -75.66 27.01
C ILE A 804 -16.64 -75.34 27.98
N ALA A 805 -15.90 -76.35 28.44
CA ALA A 805 -14.74 -76.14 29.32
C ALA A 805 -13.62 -75.33 28.65
N GLN A 806 -13.44 -75.45 27.33
CA GLN A 806 -12.45 -74.66 26.58
C GLN A 806 -12.87 -73.19 26.47
N ALA A 807 -14.15 -72.89 26.24
CA ALA A 807 -14.65 -71.51 26.17
C ALA A 807 -14.49 -70.77 27.51
N PHE A 808 -14.92 -71.38 28.63
CA PHE A 808 -14.65 -70.84 29.97
C PHE A 808 -13.15 -70.70 30.26
N SER A 809 -12.31 -71.64 29.80
CA SER A 809 -10.85 -71.52 29.96
C SER A 809 -10.24 -70.38 29.13
N THR A 810 -10.85 -70.01 28.00
CA THR A 810 -10.41 -68.89 27.16
C THR A 810 -10.75 -67.56 27.86
N TRP A 811 -11.98 -67.41 28.36
CA TRP A 811 -12.37 -66.22 29.12
C TRP A 811 -11.59 -66.06 30.43
N ALA A 812 -11.33 -67.14 31.17
CA ALA A 812 -10.47 -67.09 32.37
C ALA A 812 -9.07 -66.52 32.08
N ALA A 813 -8.52 -66.82 30.90
CA ALA A 813 -7.21 -66.33 30.50
C ALA A 813 -7.21 -64.85 30.11
N ALA A 814 -8.35 -64.31 29.65
CA ALA A 814 -8.52 -62.91 29.26
C ALA A 814 -8.89 -62.01 30.44
N SER A 815 -9.82 -62.44 31.31
CA SER A 815 -10.37 -61.67 32.43
C SER A 815 -9.60 -61.82 33.75
N GLY A 816 -8.93 -62.95 33.97
CA GLY A 816 -8.35 -63.31 35.26
C GLY A 816 -9.33 -63.93 36.27
N LEU A 817 -10.61 -64.10 35.90
CA LEU A 817 -11.61 -64.82 36.70
C LEU A 817 -11.32 -66.33 36.77
N THR A 818 -11.83 -66.99 37.81
CA THR A 818 -11.74 -68.45 37.96
C THR A 818 -13.11 -69.10 37.78
N PHE A 819 -13.31 -69.78 36.66
CA PHE A 819 -14.52 -70.59 36.41
C PHE A 819 -14.42 -71.97 37.05
N LYS A 820 -15.51 -72.42 37.69
CA LYS A 820 -15.58 -73.70 38.38
C LYS A 820 -16.88 -74.44 38.07
N GLU A 821 -16.77 -75.54 37.34
CA GLU A 821 -17.86 -76.49 37.10
C GLU A 821 -18.45 -77.03 38.42
N VAL A 822 -19.78 -77.06 38.50
CA VAL A 822 -20.58 -77.73 39.55
C VAL A 822 -21.60 -78.68 38.91
N GLY A 823 -22.24 -79.56 39.70
CA GLY A 823 -23.20 -80.50 39.15
C GLY A 823 -24.45 -79.80 38.62
N ALA A 824 -25.12 -80.37 37.62
CA ALA A 824 -26.37 -79.81 37.07
C ALA A 824 -27.54 -79.75 38.08
N ASP A 825 -27.45 -80.46 39.22
CA ASP A 825 -28.40 -80.36 40.34
C ASP A 825 -27.96 -79.35 41.43
N ASP A 826 -26.76 -78.75 41.32
CA ASP A 826 -26.24 -77.71 42.23
C ASP A 826 -26.66 -76.31 41.73
N THR A 827 -26.75 -75.33 42.65
CA THR A 827 -26.91 -73.92 42.27
C THR A 827 -25.59 -73.39 41.69
N ALA A 828 -25.56 -73.15 40.39
CA ALA A 828 -24.49 -72.44 39.69
C ALA A 828 -24.85 -70.97 39.45
N ASP A 829 -23.82 -70.13 39.30
CA ASP A 829 -23.95 -68.71 39.00
C ASP A 829 -24.28 -68.50 37.51
N ILE A 830 -23.62 -69.25 36.62
CA ILE A 830 -23.94 -69.34 35.18
C ILE A 830 -24.53 -70.73 34.86
N ARG A 831 -25.67 -70.78 34.17
CA ARG A 831 -26.27 -72.04 33.69
C ARG A 831 -26.29 -72.09 32.17
N LEU A 832 -25.91 -73.22 31.60
CA LEU A 832 -25.89 -73.43 30.16
C LEU A 832 -26.82 -74.58 29.75
N SER A 833 -27.76 -74.31 28.84
CA SER A 833 -28.74 -75.26 28.31
C SER A 833 -28.68 -75.33 26.77
N PHE A 834 -29.46 -76.26 26.20
CA PHE A 834 -29.83 -76.23 24.78
C PHE A 834 -31.34 -76.03 24.67
N ALA A 835 -31.77 -75.16 23.75
CA ALA A 835 -33.16 -74.81 23.47
C ALA A 835 -33.45 -74.87 21.96
N ASP A 836 -34.74 -74.90 21.60
CA ASP A 836 -35.23 -74.81 20.22
C ASP A 836 -35.50 -73.32 19.93
N LEU A 837 -34.53 -72.63 19.34
CA LEU A 837 -34.55 -71.18 19.09
C LEU A 837 -35.08 -70.85 17.68
N ASP A 838 -35.43 -71.86 16.88
CA ASP A 838 -35.89 -71.76 15.49
C ASP A 838 -34.91 -70.96 14.60
N THR A 839 -33.59 -71.13 14.80
CA THR A 839 -32.50 -70.32 14.21
C THR A 839 -32.68 -70.06 12.72
N ALA A 840 -33.14 -71.05 11.95
CA ALA A 840 -33.34 -70.95 10.52
C ALA A 840 -34.35 -69.85 10.09
N ASP A 841 -35.38 -69.58 10.91
CA ASP A 841 -36.41 -68.55 10.66
C ASP A 841 -36.26 -67.34 11.62
N SER A 842 -35.69 -67.51 12.82
CA SER A 842 -35.53 -66.46 13.84
C SER A 842 -34.20 -65.68 13.76
N ALA A 843 -33.17 -66.25 13.12
CA ALA A 843 -31.76 -65.87 13.22
C ALA A 843 -31.11 -66.06 14.60
N VAL A 844 -31.83 -66.46 15.65
CA VAL A 844 -31.28 -66.59 17.01
C VAL A 844 -30.66 -67.97 17.18
N ALA A 845 -29.35 -68.03 17.47
CA ALA A 845 -28.60 -69.27 17.65
C ALA A 845 -27.97 -69.42 19.04
N GLY A 846 -27.91 -68.32 19.78
CA GLY A 846 -27.69 -68.27 21.21
C GLY A 846 -28.48 -67.10 21.80
N TYR A 847 -28.84 -67.24 23.08
CA TYR A 847 -29.52 -66.21 23.85
C TYR A 847 -29.00 -66.27 25.29
N THR A 848 -28.53 -65.14 25.80
CA THR A 848 -28.06 -65.01 27.19
C THR A 848 -28.94 -64.05 27.95
N THR A 849 -29.38 -64.45 29.14
CA THR A 849 -29.95 -63.53 30.13
C THR A 849 -29.11 -63.46 31.39
N PHE A 850 -29.13 -62.32 32.07
CA PHE A 850 -28.65 -62.22 33.44
C PHE A 850 -29.47 -61.24 34.26
N GLN A 851 -29.51 -61.49 35.57
CA GLN A 851 -30.13 -60.60 36.54
C GLN A 851 -29.02 -59.88 37.31
N ALA A 852 -29.04 -58.55 37.30
CA ALA A 852 -28.13 -57.75 38.10
C ALA A 852 -28.88 -57.00 39.22
N LYS A 853 -28.14 -56.65 40.27
CA LYS A 853 -28.66 -55.88 41.39
C LYS A 853 -27.63 -54.87 41.82
N SER A 854 -27.93 -53.58 41.68
CA SER A 854 -26.99 -52.49 42.02
C SER A 854 -25.64 -52.60 41.26
N GLY A 855 -25.66 -53.11 40.02
CA GLY A 855 -24.47 -53.32 39.18
C GLY A 855 -23.67 -54.61 39.48
N GLU A 856 -24.11 -55.45 40.41
CA GLU A 856 -23.54 -56.79 40.64
C GLU A 856 -24.41 -57.87 39.98
N ILE A 857 -23.84 -58.76 39.16
CA ILE A 857 -24.58 -59.87 38.55
C ILE A 857 -24.85 -60.93 39.63
N GLU A 858 -26.12 -61.35 39.78
CA GLU A 858 -26.57 -62.33 40.77
C GLU A 858 -26.74 -63.74 40.16
N ASN A 859 -27.22 -63.84 38.91
CA ASN A 859 -27.27 -65.09 38.15
C ASN A 859 -27.34 -64.83 36.63
N ALA A 860 -26.88 -65.80 35.83
CA ALA A 860 -26.98 -65.77 34.36
C ALA A 860 -27.39 -67.12 33.77
N SER A 861 -28.15 -67.08 32.67
CA SER A 861 -28.58 -68.25 31.90
C SER A 861 -28.15 -68.08 30.43
N ILE A 862 -27.62 -69.14 29.84
CA ILE A 862 -27.19 -69.22 28.45
C ILE A 862 -27.98 -70.34 27.79
N GLU A 863 -28.78 -70.03 26.77
CA GLU A 863 -29.45 -70.99 25.93
C GLU A 863 -28.79 -71.01 24.55
N LEU A 864 -28.36 -72.19 24.09
CA LEU A 864 -27.82 -72.40 22.76
C LEU A 864 -28.81 -73.18 21.88
N GLU A 865 -28.76 -73.02 20.57
CA GLU A 865 -29.57 -73.82 19.64
C GLU A 865 -29.30 -75.33 19.81
N ASP A 866 -30.36 -76.14 19.92
CA ASP A 866 -30.28 -77.59 20.13
C ASP A 866 -29.76 -78.30 18.86
N PRO A 867 -28.61 -78.99 18.91
CA PRO A 867 -28.08 -79.77 17.78
C PRO A 867 -28.99 -80.92 17.30
N SER A 868 -30.12 -81.17 17.99
CA SER A 868 -31.18 -82.07 17.53
C SER A 868 -32.20 -81.43 16.57
N GLN A 869 -32.34 -80.09 16.57
CA GLN A 869 -33.08 -79.33 15.55
C GLN A 869 -32.15 -78.96 14.39
N ASP A 870 -31.12 -78.14 14.63
CA ASP A 870 -30.12 -77.74 13.62
C ASP A 870 -28.76 -78.46 13.83
N PRO A 871 -28.45 -79.53 13.06
CA PRO A 871 -27.33 -80.41 13.40
C PRO A 871 -25.96 -79.76 13.30
N LEU A 872 -25.13 -79.96 14.31
CA LEU A 872 -23.70 -79.62 14.28
C LEU A 872 -22.92 -80.53 13.32
N VAL A 873 -22.29 -79.94 12.30
CA VAL A 873 -21.50 -80.65 11.30
C VAL A 873 -20.04 -80.21 11.37
N ALA A 874 -19.12 -81.18 11.32
CA ALA A 874 -17.68 -80.91 11.30
C ALA A 874 -17.23 -80.25 9.99
N GLY A 875 -16.76 -79.01 10.07
CA GLY A 875 -16.20 -78.22 8.98
C GLY A 875 -14.84 -78.72 8.46
N ALA A 876 -14.33 -78.07 7.42
CA ALA A 876 -13.03 -78.41 6.81
C ALA A 876 -11.81 -78.06 7.71
N ASP A 877 -12.03 -77.18 8.67
CA ASP A 877 -11.17 -76.77 9.78
C ASP A 877 -11.26 -77.72 11.00
N GLY A 878 -12.28 -78.59 11.03
CA GLY A 878 -12.56 -79.50 12.15
C GLY A 878 -13.43 -78.90 13.25
N GLN A 879 -13.89 -77.65 13.08
CA GLN A 879 -14.85 -76.99 13.96
C GLN A 879 -16.26 -77.57 13.78
N LEU A 880 -17.09 -77.52 14.81
CA LEU A 880 -18.51 -77.90 14.73
C LEU A 880 -19.33 -76.67 14.36
N THR A 881 -20.00 -76.69 13.21
CA THR A 881 -20.82 -75.58 12.68
C THR A 881 -22.29 -75.97 12.63
N TYR A 882 -23.20 -75.08 13.04
CA TYR A 882 -24.65 -75.31 12.93
C TYR A 882 -25.08 -75.39 11.46
N THR A 883 -25.93 -76.36 11.12
CA THR A 883 -26.33 -76.56 9.72
C THR A 883 -27.24 -75.44 9.26
N GLY A 884 -26.77 -74.60 8.33
CA GLY A 884 -27.55 -73.48 7.78
C GLY A 884 -26.97 -72.10 8.10
N THR A 885 -26.02 -72.03 9.04
CA THR A 885 -25.31 -70.81 9.43
C THR A 885 -23.81 -70.93 9.17
N GLU A 886 -23.04 -69.86 9.41
CA GLU A 886 -21.56 -69.93 9.48
C GLU A 886 -21.02 -70.09 10.91
N ALA A 887 -21.90 -70.02 11.92
CA ALA A 887 -21.52 -69.97 13.33
C ALA A 887 -21.04 -71.34 13.85
N THR A 888 -19.90 -71.34 14.54
CA THR A 888 -19.38 -72.55 15.20
C THR A 888 -19.82 -72.65 16.65
N LEU A 889 -19.90 -73.87 17.20
CA LEU A 889 -20.21 -74.08 18.61
C LEU A 889 -19.18 -73.39 19.53
N ASP A 890 -17.87 -73.48 19.19
CA ASP A 890 -16.81 -72.80 19.95
C ASP A 890 -16.98 -71.27 19.93
N GLN A 891 -17.43 -70.69 18.81
CA GLN A 891 -17.69 -69.27 18.65
C GLN A 891 -18.92 -68.83 19.46
N MET A 892 -20.02 -69.56 19.33
CA MET A 892 -21.26 -69.32 20.07
C MET A 892 -21.01 -69.34 21.59
N LEU A 893 -20.32 -70.38 22.07
CA LEU A 893 -19.93 -70.50 23.48
C LEU A 893 -19.07 -69.33 23.97
N LEU A 894 -18.19 -68.78 23.13
CA LEU A 894 -17.40 -67.62 23.52
C LEU A 894 -18.25 -66.35 23.56
N HIS A 895 -19.11 -66.11 22.58
CA HIS A 895 -20.00 -64.95 22.51
C HIS A 895 -20.96 -64.89 23.71
N GLU A 896 -21.74 -65.95 23.93
CA GLU A 896 -22.72 -66.01 25.03
C GLU A 896 -22.08 -65.96 26.43
N ILE A 897 -20.91 -66.61 26.63
CA ILE A 897 -20.18 -66.47 27.90
C ILE A 897 -19.65 -65.04 28.06
N GLY A 898 -19.37 -64.30 26.98
CA GLY A 898 -19.04 -62.88 27.05
C GLY A 898 -20.17 -62.03 27.62
N HIS A 899 -21.41 -62.24 27.13
CA HIS A 899 -22.61 -61.61 27.67
C HIS A 899 -22.85 -61.96 29.15
N ALA A 900 -22.70 -63.24 29.52
CA ALA A 900 -22.79 -63.69 30.92
C ALA A 900 -21.67 -63.16 31.83
N LEU A 901 -20.73 -62.36 31.31
CA LEU A 901 -19.70 -61.64 32.04
C LEU A 901 -19.87 -60.11 32.00
N GLY A 902 -20.93 -59.58 31.38
CA GLY A 902 -21.23 -58.14 31.30
C GLY A 902 -20.68 -57.43 30.06
N LEU A 903 -20.29 -58.17 29.01
CA LEU A 903 -19.95 -57.57 27.71
C LEU A 903 -21.21 -57.41 26.85
N ALA A 904 -21.35 -56.23 26.25
CA ALA A 904 -22.37 -55.94 25.24
C ALA A 904 -21.89 -56.28 23.82
N ASP A 905 -22.81 -56.36 22.87
CA ASP A 905 -22.50 -56.30 21.45
C ASP A 905 -21.71 -55.05 21.10
N ASN A 906 -20.83 -55.15 20.10
CA ASN A 906 -20.12 -54.03 19.53
C ASN A 906 -20.06 -54.10 17.99
N SER A 907 -19.56 -53.02 17.37
CA SER A 907 -19.53 -52.84 15.92
C SER A 907 -18.28 -53.36 15.21
N ASP A 908 -17.32 -53.97 15.92
CA ASP A 908 -16.13 -54.57 15.29
C ASP A 908 -16.44 -55.95 14.71
N SER A 909 -16.62 -56.02 13.39
CA SER A 909 -16.87 -57.26 12.64
C SER A 909 -15.87 -58.43 12.87
N ASN A 910 -14.76 -58.23 13.59
CA ASN A 910 -13.79 -59.26 13.93
C ASN A 910 -13.86 -59.71 15.41
N SER A 911 -14.51 -58.92 16.28
CA SER A 911 -14.70 -59.20 17.71
C SER A 911 -15.66 -60.36 17.91
N ILE A 912 -15.39 -61.22 18.92
CA ILE A 912 -16.32 -62.31 19.29
C ILE A 912 -17.68 -61.76 19.73
N MET A 913 -17.71 -60.54 20.26
CA MET A 913 -18.90 -59.81 20.72
C MET A 913 -19.49 -58.91 19.61
N TYR A 914 -19.37 -59.31 18.34
CA TYR A 914 -20.09 -58.66 17.24
C TYR A 914 -21.44 -59.36 17.04
N TYR A 915 -22.50 -58.58 16.89
CA TYR A 915 -23.91 -59.04 16.87
C TYR A 915 -24.24 -60.14 15.84
N GLU A 916 -23.43 -60.29 14.78
CA GLU A 916 -23.62 -61.30 13.72
C GLU A 916 -22.48 -62.32 13.73
N LEU A 917 -22.79 -63.57 14.07
CA LEU A 917 -21.83 -64.65 14.19
C LEU A 917 -21.56 -65.33 12.83
N ASN A 918 -20.44 -64.95 12.22
CA ASN A 918 -20.04 -65.35 10.87
C ASN A 918 -18.60 -65.93 10.85
N ALA A 919 -18.03 -66.17 9.66
CA ALA A 919 -16.68 -66.72 9.55
C ALA A 919 -15.52 -65.79 10.00
N ALA A 920 -15.73 -64.48 10.18
CA ALA A 920 -14.69 -63.52 10.53
C ALA A 920 -14.36 -63.48 12.04
N ASN A 921 -15.34 -63.70 12.90
CA ASN A 921 -15.33 -63.43 14.34
C ASN A 921 -15.42 -64.71 15.20
N ARG A 922 -14.50 -65.67 14.98
CA ARG A 922 -14.53 -66.99 15.64
C ARG A 922 -13.66 -67.15 16.90
N THR A 923 -12.93 -66.11 17.29
CA THR A 923 -11.97 -66.15 18.42
C THR A 923 -11.83 -64.77 19.04
N LEU A 924 -11.50 -64.71 20.34
CA LEU A 924 -11.21 -63.43 21.02
C LEU A 924 -10.16 -62.60 20.27
N ASP A 925 -10.45 -61.32 20.09
CA ASP A 925 -9.59 -60.34 19.45
C ASP A 925 -9.02 -59.31 20.46
N ALA A 926 -8.50 -58.18 19.97
CA ALA A 926 -7.97 -57.11 20.83
C ALA A 926 -9.08 -56.30 21.53
N THR A 927 -10.23 -56.10 20.85
CA THR A 927 -11.41 -55.42 21.37
C THR A 927 -12.02 -56.21 22.52
N ASP A 928 -12.21 -57.52 22.34
CA ASP A 928 -12.72 -58.45 23.37
C ASP A 928 -11.82 -58.47 24.62
N THR A 929 -10.51 -58.59 24.39
CA THR A 929 -9.52 -58.66 25.47
C THR A 929 -9.45 -57.35 26.26
N ALA A 930 -9.59 -56.20 25.59
CA ALA A 930 -9.62 -54.89 26.26
C ALA A 930 -10.92 -54.69 27.07
N GLY A 931 -12.07 -55.07 26.50
CA GLY A 931 -13.37 -54.98 27.17
C GLY A 931 -13.44 -55.78 28.46
N ILE A 932 -13.12 -57.08 28.40
CA ILE A 932 -13.20 -57.94 29.59
C ILE A 932 -12.17 -57.56 30.66
N GLN A 933 -11.04 -56.96 30.25
CA GLN A 933 -10.07 -56.41 31.19
C GLN A 933 -10.56 -55.13 31.85
N ALA A 934 -11.28 -54.25 31.15
CA ALA A 934 -11.88 -53.06 31.75
C ALA A 934 -12.87 -53.42 32.88
N LEU A 935 -13.61 -54.52 32.73
CA LEU A 935 -14.56 -55.01 33.74
C LEU A 935 -13.88 -55.61 34.99
N TYR A 936 -12.84 -56.43 34.83
CA TYR A 936 -12.33 -57.29 35.91
C TYR A 936 -10.89 -57.01 36.39
N SER A 937 -10.19 -55.99 35.86
CA SER A 937 -8.77 -55.74 36.16
C SER A 937 -8.47 -54.82 37.36
N GLU A 938 -8.93 -55.15 38.58
CA GLU A 938 -8.28 -54.67 39.81
C GLU A 938 -8.11 -55.74 40.90
N ALA A 939 -6.87 -56.24 41.06
CA ALA A 939 -6.43 -56.91 42.28
C ALA A 939 -4.93 -56.65 42.56
N PRO A 940 -4.57 -55.74 43.49
CA PRO A 940 -3.18 -55.34 43.68
C PRO A 940 -2.37 -56.34 44.54
N ALA A 941 -1.29 -56.89 43.97
CA ALA A 941 -0.29 -57.69 44.67
C ALA A 941 1.13 -57.10 44.55
N ALA A 942 1.37 -56.05 45.35
CA ALA A 942 2.64 -55.44 45.74
C ALA A 942 3.99 -55.93 45.13
N GLY A 943 4.67 -55.00 44.42
CA GLY A 943 6.09 -54.71 44.70
C GLY A 943 7.10 -54.90 43.56
N GLY A 944 7.56 -53.79 42.96
CA GLY A 944 8.69 -53.82 42.02
C GLY A 944 9.04 -52.46 41.40
N SER A 945 9.82 -51.63 42.09
CA SER A 945 10.28 -50.34 41.56
C SER A 945 11.37 -50.50 40.50
N ALA A 946 11.24 -49.80 39.36
CA ALA A 946 12.35 -49.37 38.51
C ALA A 946 11.97 -48.12 37.71
N ALA A 947 12.91 -47.19 37.51
CA ALA A 947 12.70 -45.87 36.89
C ALA A 947 13.36 -45.75 35.51
N VAL A 948 12.88 -44.81 34.67
CA VAL A 948 13.57 -44.27 33.48
C VAL A 948 13.28 -42.75 33.38
N PRO A 949 14.22 -41.89 32.88
CA PRO A 949 14.14 -40.42 33.03
C PRO A 949 13.80 -39.64 31.73
N SER A 950 13.73 -38.31 31.86
CA SER A 950 13.54 -37.29 30.81
C SER A 950 14.68 -37.21 29.76
N GLY A 951 14.35 -36.79 28.51
CA GLY A 951 15.37 -36.39 27.52
C GLY A 951 14.95 -36.22 26.03
N SER A 952 14.27 -35.11 25.70
CA SER A 952 14.41 -34.27 24.47
C SER A 952 14.48 -34.83 23.02
N ASP A 953 13.56 -34.31 22.20
CA ASP A 953 13.74 -33.63 20.88
C ASP A 953 13.78 -34.35 19.50
N THR A 954 12.71 -34.07 18.74
CA THR A 954 12.64 -33.65 17.31
C THR A 954 12.80 -34.67 16.16
N ILE A 955 11.73 -34.81 15.34
CA ILE A 955 11.58 -34.34 13.93
C ILE A 955 10.37 -35.05 13.25
N VAL A 956 9.41 -34.27 12.75
CA VAL A 956 8.26 -34.62 11.86
C VAL A 956 8.71 -34.63 10.37
N PRO A 957 7.86 -34.88 9.34
CA PRO A 957 6.73 -35.80 9.18
C PRO A 957 6.77 -36.60 7.84
N VAL A 958 6.38 -37.89 7.80
CA VAL A 958 5.93 -38.54 6.54
C VAL A 958 4.93 -39.67 6.82
N GLN A 959 3.62 -39.43 6.63
CA GLN A 959 2.62 -40.44 6.19
C GLN A 959 1.27 -39.82 5.72
N LEU A 960 0.95 -38.56 6.04
CA LEU A 960 -0.30 -37.92 5.60
C LEU A 960 -0.44 -37.79 4.07
N SER A 961 0.66 -37.62 3.34
CA SER A 961 0.68 -37.53 1.87
C SER A 961 0.30 -38.83 1.13
N ASN A 962 0.22 -39.97 1.83
CA ASN A 962 -0.16 -41.26 1.22
C ASN A 962 -1.65 -41.59 1.38
N MET A 963 -2.39 -40.91 2.27
CA MET A 963 -3.86 -41.05 2.36
C MET A 963 -4.56 -40.08 1.40
N LEU A 964 -4.01 -38.89 1.20
CA LEU A 964 -4.56 -37.90 0.26
C LEU A 964 -4.43 -38.31 -1.24
N ALA A 965 -3.57 -39.28 -1.54
CA ALA A 965 -3.43 -39.87 -2.88
C ALA A 965 -4.44 -41.00 -3.17
N ALA A 966 -5.18 -41.49 -2.16
CA ALA A 966 -6.17 -42.56 -2.32
C ALA A 966 -7.59 -42.04 -2.59
N LEU A 967 -7.95 -40.87 -2.04
CA LEU A 967 -9.26 -40.24 -2.27
C LEU A 967 -9.40 -39.58 -3.65
N ALA A 968 -8.29 -39.24 -4.31
CA ALA A 968 -8.27 -38.56 -5.61
C ALA A 968 -8.47 -39.49 -6.82
N SER A 969 -9.03 -40.69 -6.66
CA SER A 969 -9.17 -41.70 -7.74
C SER A 969 -10.58 -42.22 -8.01
N PHE A 970 -11.64 -41.56 -7.52
CA PHE A 970 -13.02 -41.88 -7.87
C PHE A 970 -13.65 -40.80 -8.77
N ASP A 971 -13.80 -41.12 -10.06
CA ASP A 971 -14.48 -40.31 -11.09
C ASP A 971 -15.82 -41.00 -11.46
N PRO A 972 -16.99 -40.40 -11.15
CA PRO A 972 -18.29 -40.98 -11.45
C PRO A 972 -18.80 -40.56 -12.85
N ALA A 973 -18.28 -41.19 -13.91
CA ALA A 973 -18.72 -40.92 -15.28
C ALA A 973 -19.13 -42.20 -16.07
N SER A 974 -20.39 -42.63 -15.96
CA SER A 974 -21.19 -43.09 -17.13
C SER A 974 -22.63 -43.54 -16.81
N SER A 975 -23.59 -42.65 -17.11
CA SER A 975 -24.91 -42.90 -17.72
C SER A 975 -25.56 -44.31 -17.63
N THR A 976 -26.81 -44.36 -17.18
CA THR A 976 -27.95 -44.55 -18.11
C THR A 976 -29.28 -44.10 -17.50
N ALA A 977 -30.22 -43.68 -18.36
CA ALA A 977 -31.44 -42.98 -17.95
C ALA A 977 -32.65 -43.90 -17.73
N SER A 978 -33.62 -43.42 -16.95
CA SER A 978 -35.03 -43.66 -17.24
C SER A 978 -35.90 -42.45 -16.89
N ASN A 979 -36.91 -42.21 -17.72
CA ASN A 979 -37.68 -40.97 -17.81
C ASN A 979 -39.13 -41.19 -17.33
N THR A 980 -39.72 -40.26 -16.56
CA THR A 980 -41.14 -39.92 -16.68
C THR A 980 -41.42 -38.46 -16.31
N THR A 981 -41.94 -37.70 -17.28
CA THR A 981 -42.36 -36.29 -17.26
C THR A 981 -43.74 -36.08 -16.60
N ILE A 982 -44.03 -34.91 -16.00
CA ILE A 982 -45.16 -33.94 -16.21
C ILE A 982 -44.89 -32.73 -15.25
N GLY A 983 -45.08 -31.42 -15.54
CA GLY A 983 -45.39 -30.71 -16.80
C GLY A 983 -46.15 -29.36 -16.61
N GLY A 984 -45.52 -28.21 -16.92
CA GLY A 984 -46.12 -26.85 -16.96
C GLY A 984 -46.37 -26.20 -15.58
N ILE A 985 -46.57 -24.89 -15.39
CA ILE A 985 -46.57 -23.65 -16.21
C ILE A 985 -46.41 -22.46 -15.21
N SER A 986 -46.04 -21.20 -15.52
CA SER A 986 -45.75 -20.44 -16.76
C SER A 986 -44.95 -19.16 -16.43
N GLN A 987 -44.30 -18.51 -17.42
CA GLN A 987 -43.81 -17.11 -17.30
C GLN A 987 -44.99 -16.11 -17.33
N ASP A 988 -44.81 -14.94 -16.70
CA ASP A 988 -45.39 -13.68 -17.21
C ASP A 988 -44.42 -12.52 -16.98
N GLU A 989 -44.29 -11.64 -17.97
CA GLU A 989 -43.36 -10.49 -17.95
C GLU A 989 -44.13 -9.20 -17.67
N THR A 990 -43.76 -8.41 -16.65
CA THR A 990 -44.14 -6.98 -16.60
C THR A 990 -43.00 -6.08 -16.15
N LEU A 991 -42.21 -5.69 -17.15
CA LEU A 991 -41.82 -4.30 -17.43
C LEU A 991 -42.21 -3.23 -16.38
N LEU A 992 -41.23 -2.58 -15.74
CA LEU A 992 -41.21 -1.12 -15.65
C LEU A 992 -39.80 -0.57 -15.32
N ALA A 993 -39.20 0.12 -16.28
CA ALA A 993 -38.10 1.04 -16.02
C ALA A 993 -38.66 2.42 -15.68
N ALA A 994 -38.13 3.08 -14.66
CA ALA A 994 -38.40 4.48 -14.34
C ALA A 994 -37.10 5.18 -13.94
N SER A 995 -36.67 6.15 -14.76
CA SER A 995 -35.49 6.96 -14.53
C SER A 995 -35.81 8.27 -13.81
N GLY A 996 -34.98 8.63 -12.83
CA GLY A 996 -34.70 10.02 -12.46
C GLY A 996 -35.51 10.61 -11.30
N TYR A 997 -34.81 10.93 -10.21
CA TYR A 997 -34.41 12.31 -9.97
C TYR A 997 -33.03 12.39 -9.31
#